data_AF-A0A960MVA9-F1
#
_entry.id   AF-A0A960MVA9-F1
#
_cell.length_a   1.000
_cell.length_b   1.000
_cell.length_c   1.000
_cell.angle_alpha   90.00
_cell.angle_beta   90.00
_cell.angle_gamma   90.00
#
_symmetry.space_group_name_H-M   'P 1'
#
loop_
_entity.id
_entity.type
_entity.pdbx_description
1 polymer ?
#
loop_
_entity_poly.entity_id
_entity_poly.type
_entity_poly.pdbx_seq_one_letter_code
_entity_poly.pdbx_strand_id
1 'polypeptide(L)'
;LARGLAEFRGQAPGLEEADPNLAAEYLFYELIDPVSMVVSPRAAEALKRFQHALTTKRLDKTFLSLLVELDEDPVAQFEVARDWIGGALDTEDRSNRVGSETEPSSIVAEPWRLEAAVHLIRDEFDLMAVKHVETEAMIEGMLGDHPLVEGGRYAFDYLAFTSKLRRFLATQVPQFEAYEARKVALIENRRREMRLEEFKAKVMPAFVRNRLLDRVYLPLIGDNLAKQMGTAGADTRTDRMGLLLLISPPGYGKTTLMEYVANRLGLAFMKINGPVLGHEVRSLDPSDAPNAGAREEIHKLNFALEMGDNIMLYVDDIQHTHPEFLQKFISLCDAQRKIEGVWNGESKTYDLRGRKVCVVMAGNPYTESGGKFQIPDMLANRADTYNLGDIAGDHSGDFEASYIENSVTSNPVLSRLASRHPADVHAVMRIVATGQREGVDLEGSHSLEEMEEYESVMAKLSRVRDTILRVNREYIRSAAMEDAYRTEPPFRLQGSYRNMNRIAERILPIMTDGEVETAIFYHYENEAQTLTKGAEANLLKFRELEDVLTEAETERWDEIRRKFARNLLMGGRGDDDPVNRVVGTLAGFSDGLGRIEGVLSKAAAHQAQPATLADVTVEKLEQMIAALRAVPVNVEIKVVPVREGDEEGAAEASSEVEKPTATPAPKRKRLRGKEKGVPVDVETEVDQPTADEA
;
A
#
# COMPACT_ATOMS: atom_id res chain seq x y z
N LEU A 1 -55.89 22.12 -18.16
CA LEU A 1 -55.53 23.32 -18.95
C LEU A 1 -54.33 23.05 -19.85
N ALA A 2 -53.11 22.87 -19.32
CA ALA A 2 -51.88 22.70 -20.13
C ALA A 2 -51.95 21.61 -21.22
N ARG A 3 -52.51 20.44 -20.91
CA ARG A 3 -52.69 19.35 -21.90
C ARG A 3 -53.60 19.74 -23.07
N GLY A 4 -54.73 20.40 -22.77
CA GLY A 4 -55.67 20.88 -23.80
C GLY A 4 -55.08 22.01 -24.65
N LEU A 5 -54.30 22.91 -24.05
CA LEU A 5 -53.57 23.94 -24.78
C LEU A 5 -52.45 23.36 -25.67
N ALA A 6 -51.81 22.28 -25.24
CA ALA A 6 -50.82 21.57 -26.06
C ALA A 6 -51.46 20.89 -27.28
N GLU A 7 -52.67 20.34 -27.13
CA GLU A 7 -53.46 19.76 -28.23
C GLU A 7 -53.94 20.86 -29.20
N PHE A 8 -54.45 21.98 -28.68
CA PHE A 8 -54.84 23.16 -29.49
C PHE A 8 -53.67 23.74 -30.28
N ARG A 9 -52.49 23.87 -29.66
CA ARG A 9 -51.24 24.31 -30.31
C ARG A 9 -50.88 23.42 -31.51
N GLY A 10 -51.15 22.12 -31.45
CA GLY A 10 -50.90 21.20 -32.56
C GLY A 10 -51.83 21.39 -33.76
N GLN A 11 -52.92 22.14 -33.60
CA GLN A 11 -53.96 22.39 -34.61
C GLN A 11 -53.93 23.83 -35.14
N ALA A 12 -53.24 24.75 -34.45
CA ALA A 12 -53.16 26.16 -34.79
C ALA A 12 -51.74 26.54 -35.28
N PRO A 13 -51.51 26.68 -36.60
CA PRO A 13 -50.23 27.14 -37.13
C PRO A 13 -49.91 28.57 -36.63
N GLY A 14 -48.63 28.85 -36.36
CA GLY A 14 -48.17 30.15 -35.86
C GLY A 14 -48.13 30.28 -34.32
N LEU A 15 -48.51 29.24 -33.57
CA LEU A 15 -48.40 29.17 -32.10
C LEU A 15 -47.37 28.14 -31.62
N GLU A 16 -46.47 27.65 -32.49
CA GLU A 16 -45.55 26.55 -32.21
C GLU A 16 -44.57 26.86 -31.07
N GLU A 17 -44.21 28.13 -30.89
CA GLU A 17 -43.27 28.60 -29.87
C GLU A 17 -43.92 28.81 -28.49
N ALA A 18 -45.26 28.72 -28.37
CA ALA A 18 -45.95 28.92 -27.11
C ALA A 18 -45.75 27.73 -26.14
N ASP A 19 -45.40 28.02 -24.89
CA ASP A 19 -45.33 27.03 -23.80
C ASP A 19 -46.74 26.78 -23.23
N PRO A 20 -47.32 25.57 -23.38
CA PRO A 20 -48.66 25.25 -22.91
C PRO A 20 -48.80 25.34 -21.39
N ASN A 21 -47.71 25.22 -20.63
CA ASN A 21 -47.73 25.37 -19.17
C ASN A 21 -47.84 26.83 -18.76
N LEU A 22 -47.09 27.72 -19.42
CA LEU A 22 -47.18 29.17 -19.18
C LEU A 22 -48.56 29.70 -19.59
N ALA A 23 -49.07 29.26 -20.74
CA ALA A 23 -50.41 29.63 -21.19
C ALA A 23 -51.50 29.10 -20.24
N ALA A 24 -51.32 27.91 -19.68
CA ALA A 24 -52.25 27.36 -18.67
C ALA A 24 -52.19 28.12 -17.35
N GLU A 25 -51.00 28.52 -16.90
CA GLU A 25 -50.79 29.34 -15.70
C GLU A 25 -51.46 30.71 -15.88
N TYR A 26 -51.20 31.38 -17.01
CA TYR A 26 -51.84 32.65 -17.37
C TYR A 26 -53.37 32.52 -17.40
N LEU A 27 -53.89 31.56 -18.16
CA LEU A 27 -55.33 31.34 -18.27
C LEU A 27 -55.97 30.99 -16.91
N PHE A 28 -55.27 30.25 -16.05
CA PHE A 28 -55.75 29.96 -14.70
C PHE A 28 -55.89 31.24 -13.86
N TYR A 29 -54.90 32.14 -13.89
CA TYR A 29 -54.98 33.41 -13.16
C TYR A 29 -56.07 34.33 -13.72
N GLU A 30 -56.21 34.41 -15.04
CA GLU A 30 -57.25 35.19 -15.71
C GLU A 30 -58.67 34.66 -15.42
N LEU A 31 -58.85 33.34 -15.32
CA LEU A 31 -60.15 32.74 -15.00
C LEU A 31 -60.57 32.92 -13.54
N ILE A 32 -59.64 33.25 -12.64
CA ILE A 32 -59.92 33.45 -11.21
C ILE A 32 -60.27 34.90 -10.88
N ASP A 33 -59.84 35.87 -11.69
CA ASP A 33 -60.14 37.29 -11.53
C ASP A 33 -60.99 37.82 -12.71
N PRO A 34 -62.34 37.80 -12.61
CA PRO A 34 -63.23 38.02 -13.74
C PRO A 34 -63.41 39.49 -14.15
N VAL A 35 -62.55 40.41 -13.70
CA VAL A 35 -62.79 41.85 -13.83
C VAL A 35 -62.50 42.39 -15.24
N SER A 36 -61.58 41.78 -15.99
CA SER A 36 -61.27 42.06 -17.42
C SER A 36 -59.86 41.51 -17.69
N MET A 37 -59.58 40.95 -18.87
CA MET A 37 -58.21 40.54 -19.19
C MET A 37 -57.26 41.72 -19.19
N VAL A 38 -56.08 41.54 -18.59
CA VAL A 38 -55.07 42.60 -18.50
C VAL A 38 -54.64 43.06 -19.90
N VAL A 39 -54.50 44.37 -20.08
CA VAL A 39 -53.98 44.99 -21.30
C VAL A 39 -52.67 45.72 -21.01
N SER A 40 -51.63 45.45 -21.79
CA SER A 40 -50.38 46.21 -21.72
C SER A 40 -50.55 47.62 -22.29
N PRO A 41 -49.82 48.63 -21.78
CA PRO A 41 -49.92 50.00 -22.27
C PRO A 41 -49.60 50.12 -23.77
N ARG A 42 -48.64 49.33 -24.26
CA ARG A 42 -48.26 49.27 -25.68
C ARG A 42 -49.36 48.69 -26.56
N ALA A 43 -50.00 47.59 -26.13
CA ALA A 43 -51.12 47.01 -26.87
C ALA A 43 -52.32 47.99 -26.91
N ALA A 44 -52.61 48.66 -25.79
CA ALA A 44 -53.66 49.68 -25.72
C ALA A 44 -53.39 50.89 -26.63
N GLU A 45 -52.14 51.36 -26.72
CA GLU A 45 -51.74 52.42 -27.65
C GLU A 45 -51.85 51.96 -29.11
N ALA A 46 -51.37 50.76 -29.42
CA ALA A 46 -51.47 50.17 -30.74
C ALA A 46 -52.92 50.05 -31.21
N LEU A 47 -53.84 49.60 -30.34
CA LEU A 47 -55.27 49.54 -30.63
C LEU A 47 -55.88 50.92 -30.91
N LYS A 48 -55.55 51.93 -30.10
CA LYS A 48 -56.03 53.30 -30.31
C LYS A 48 -55.55 53.86 -31.66
N ARG A 49 -54.27 53.67 -31.97
CA ARG A 49 -53.67 54.09 -33.25
C ARG A 49 -54.31 53.35 -34.42
N PHE A 50 -54.52 52.05 -34.30
CA PHE A 50 -55.15 51.23 -35.31
C PHE A 50 -56.60 51.66 -35.59
N GLN A 51 -57.41 51.88 -34.54
CA GLN A 51 -58.78 52.40 -34.68
C GLN A 51 -58.80 53.78 -35.34
N HIS A 52 -57.86 54.65 -35.00
CA HIS A 52 -57.70 55.96 -35.65
C HIS A 52 -57.34 55.82 -37.13
N ALA A 53 -56.43 54.92 -37.48
CA ALA A 53 -56.03 54.65 -38.86
C ALA A 53 -57.19 54.10 -39.70
N LEU A 54 -57.98 53.15 -39.15
CA LEU A 54 -59.18 52.62 -39.80
C LEU A 54 -60.22 53.71 -40.07
N THR A 55 -60.48 54.56 -39.07
CA THR A 55 -61.44 55.66 -39.18
C THR A 55 -61.00 56.69 -40.22
N THR A 56 -59.71 57.06 -40.20
CA THR A 56 -59.15 58.07 -41.12
C THR A 56 -59.16 57.59 -42.57
N LYS A 57 -58.92 56.29 -42.80
CA LYS A 57 -58.92 55.67 -44.14
C LYS A 57 -60.30 55.15 -44.57
N ARG A 58 -61.33 55.24 -43.72
CA ARG A 58 -62.70 54.71 -43.95
C ARG A 58 -62.72 53.21 -44.27
N LEU A 59 -61.88 52.44 -43.59
CA LEU A 59 -61.76 50.98 -43.76
C LEU A 59 -62.43 50.19 -42.64
N ASP A 60 -63.04 50.88 -41.67
CA ASP A 60 -63.75 50.35 -40.52
C ASP A 60 -64.80 49.30 -40.89
N LYS A 61 -65.69 49.61 -41.84
CA LYS A 61 -66.74 48.66 -42.28
C LYS A 61 -66.19 47.44 -43.01
N THR A 62 -65.14 47.63 -43.82
CA THR A 62 -64.49 46.56 -44.58
C THR A 62 -63.75 45.60 -43.65
N PHE A 63 -63.09 46.14 -42.63
CA PHE A 63 -62.41 45.34 -41.62
C PHE A 63 -63.40 44.53 -40.79
N LEU A 64 -64.47 45.16 -40.30
CA LEU A 64 -65.50 44.46 -39.52
C LEU A 64 -66.23 43.38 -40.33
N SER A 65 -66.51 43.62 -41.62
CA SER A 65 -67.13 42.57 -42.47
C SER A 65 -66.21 41.36 -42.64
N LEU A 66 -64.90 41.57 -42.77
CA LEU A 66 -63.94 40.48 -42.89
C LEU A 66 -63.83 39.66 -41.60
N LEU A 67 -63.88 40.29 -40.42
CA LEU A 67 -63.89 39.56 -39.15
C LEU A 67 -65.17 38.75 -38.95
N VAL A 68 -66.33 39.30 -39.34
CA VAL A 68 -67.63 38.59 -39.26
C VAL A 68 -67.70 37.41 -40.22
N GLU A 69 -67.11 37.50 -41.41
CA GLU A 69 -67.03 36.37 -42.36
C GLU A 69 -66.19 35.20 -41.83
N LEU A 70 -65.33 35.45 -40.83
CA LEU A 70 -64.42 34.47 -40.24
C LEU A 70 -64.86 33.95 -38.86
N ASP A 71 -66.10 34.21 -38.42
CA ASP A 71 -66.60 33.85 -37.07
C ASP A 71 -66.49 32.37 -36.70
N GLU A 72 -66.53 31.48 -37.70
CA GLU A 72 -66.38 30.03 -37.50
C GLU A 72 -64.91 29.58 -37.38
N ASP A 73 -63.93 30.45 -37.65
CA ASP A 73 -62.50 30.17 -37.56
C ASP A 73 -61.74 31.25 -36.75
N PRO A 74 -61.66 31.09 -35.42
CA PRO A 74 -60.96 32.03 -34.54
C PRO A 74 -59.46 32.20 -34.82
N VAL A 75 -58.82 31.18 -35.41
CA VAL A 75 -57.39 31.25 -35.77
C VAL A 75 -57.22 32.17 -36.97
N ALA A 76 -58.06 32.01 -38.00
CA ALA A 76 -58.06 32.90 -39.16
C ALA A 76 -58.44 34.35 -38.78
N GLN A 77 -59.43 34.54 -37.88
CA GLN A 77 -59.74 35.87 -37.33
C GLN A 77 -58.53 36.52 -36.67
N PHE A 78 -57.77 35.73 -35.90
CA PHE A 78 -56.57 36.20 -35.23
C PHE A 78 -55.45 36.61 -36.17
N GLU A 79 -55.17 35.79 -37.19
CA GLU A 79 -54.17 36.12 -38.19
C GLU A 79 -54.52 37.41 -38.96
N VAL A 80 -55.78 37.55 -39.37
CA VAL A 80 -56.25 38.75 -40.08
C VAL A 80 -56.16 40.00 -39.19
N ALA A 81 -56.59 39.92 -37.93
CA ALA A 81 -56.47 41.02 -36.98
C ALA A 81 -55.00 41.44 -36.76
N ARG A 82 -54.12 40.47 -36.53
CA ARG A 82 -52.67 40.69 -36.36
C ARG A 82 -52.06 41.38 -37.58
N ASP A 83 -52.36 40.89 -38.78
CA ASP A 83 -51.74 41.37 -40.02
C ASP A 83 -52.25 42.77 -40.39
N TRP A 84 -53.53 43.08 -40.13
CA TRP A 84 -54.09 44.42 -40.32
C TRP A 84 -53.52 45.45 -39.34
N ILE A 85 -53.36 45.09 -38.06
CA ILE A 85 -52.71 45.94 -37.06
C ILE A 85 -51.27 46.23 -37.49
N GLY A 86 -50.52 45.19 -37.87
CA GLY A 86 -49.14 45.34 -38.37
C GLY A 86 -49.08 46.26 -39.58
N GLY A 87 -49.86 45.99 -40.62
CA GLY A 87 -49.86 46.78 -41.84
C GLY A 87 -50.24 48.25 -41.64
N ALA A 88 -51.22 48.54 -40.77
CA ALA A 88 -51.64 49.91 -40.48
C ALA A 88 -50.56 50.70 -39.74
N LEU A 89 -49.97 50.11 -38.69
CA LEU A 89 -48.98 50.78 -37.84
C LEU A 89 -47.61 50.88 -38.53
N ASP A 90 -47.20 49.85 -39.28
CA ASP A 90 -45.95 49.87 -40.05
C ASP A 90 -45.99 50.94 -41.17
N THR A 91 -47.17 51.21 -41.73
CA THR A 91 -47.36 52.27 -42.73
C THR A 91 -47.28 53.67 -42.11
N GLU A 92 -47.83 53.87 -40.91
CA GLU A 92 -47.71 55.12 -40.16
C GLU A 92 -46.27 55.38 -39.69
N ASP A 93 -45.61 54.37 -39.15
CA ASP A 93 -44.24 54.49 -38.62
C ASP A 93 -43.23 54.75 -39.76
N ARG A 94 -43.44 54.19 -40.95
CA ARG A 94 -42.66 54.55 -42.16
C ARG A 94 -42.88 55.98 -42.63
N SER A 95 -44.07 56.54 -42.43
CA SER A 95 -44.36 57.94 -42.78
C SER A 95 -43.76 58.95 -41.78
N ASN A 96 -43.59 58.54 -40.52
CA ASN A 96 -43.02 59.37 -39.45
C ASN A 96 -41.49 59.23 -39.29
N ARG A 97 -40.87 58.16 -39.81
CA ARG A 97 -39.41 57.97 -39.80
C ARG A 97 -38.75 58.59 -41.05
N VAL A 98 -38.59 59.90 -41.07
CA VAL A 98 -37.56 60.53 -41.91
C VAL A 98 -36.28 60.63 -41.08
N GLY A 99 -35.32 59.70 -41.31
CA GLY A 99 -33.93 59.88 -40.86
C GLY A 99 -33.36 58.96 -39.77
N SER A 100 -33.88 57.73 -39.59
CA SER A 100 -33.19 56.72 -38.75
C SER A 100 -33.12 55.39 -39.50
N GLU A 101 -31.96 55.13 -40.12
CA GLU A 101 -31.55 53.81 -40.61
C GLU A 101 -31.17 52.95 -39.41
N THR A 102 -32.17 52.41 -38.74
CA THR A 102 -31.98 51.21 -37.93
C THR A 102 -33.03 50.23 -38.40
N GLU A 103 -32.60 49.25 -39.17
CA GLU A 103 -33.46 48.10 -39.49
C GLU A 103 -33.98 47.53 -38.16
N PRO A 104 -35.30 47.32 -38.01
CA PRO A 104 -35.79 46.59 -36.85
C PRO A 104 -35.16 45.21 -36.90
N SER A 105 -34.28 44.95 -35.94
CA SER A 105 -33.60 43.68 -35.79
C SER A 105 -34.63 42.56 -35.83
N SER A 106 -34.40 41.66 -36.77
CA SER A 106 -35.17 40.47 -37.09
C SER A 106 -35.75 39.73 -35.87
N ILE A 107 -37.01 39.30 -36.03
CA ILE A 107 -37.58 38.08 -35.43
C ILE A 107 -37.73 38.11 -33.91
N VAL A 108 -38.61 38.97 -33.43
CA VAL A 108 -39.56 38.60 -32.36
C VAL A 108 -40.88 39.23 -32.79
N ALA A 109 -41.94 38.43 -32.95
CA ALA A 109 -43.28 38.97 -33.10
C ALA A 109 -43.50 39.95 -31.95
N GLU A 110 -43.65 41.25 -32.25
CA GLU A 110 -43.83 42.27 -31.23
C GLU A 110 -44.97 41.83 -30.29
N PRO A 111 -44.70 41.43 -29.03
CA PRO A 111 -45.69 40.69 -28.23
C PRO A 111 -46.99 41.48 -28.02
N TRP A 112 -46.87 42.80 -28.01
CA TRP A 112 -47.98 43.74 -27.96
C TRP A 112 -48.88 43.70 -29.20
N ARG A 113 -48.39 43.31 -30.39
CA ARG A 113 -49.21 43.13 -31.61
C ARG A 113 -50.13 41.92 -31.46
N LEU A 114 -49.59 40.82 -30.93
CA LEU A 114 -50.36 39.61 -30.67
C LEU A 114 -51.43 39.88 -29.61
N GLU A 115 -51.05 40.54 -28.52
CA GLU A 115 -51.98 40.97 -27.47
C GLU A 115 -53.08 41.91 -27.99
N ALA A 116 -52.72 42.92 -28.78
CA ALA A 116 -53.67 43.83 -29.40
C ALA A 116 -54.67 43.10 -30.32
N ALA A 117 -54.19 42.15 -31.14
CA ALA A 117 -55.06 41.35 -32.01
C ALA A 117 -56.08 40.52 -31.21
N VAL A 118 -55.67 39.90 -30.09
CA VAL A 118 -56.59 39.16 -29.21
C VAL A 118 -57.68 40.06 -28.64
N HIS A 119 -57.30 41.22 -28.10
CA HIS A 119 -58.26 42.17 -27.52
C HIS A 119 -59.22 42.76 -28.57
N LEU A 120 -58.77 42.89 -29.82
CA LEU A 120 -59.60 43.36 -30.92
C LEU A 120 -60.68 42.36 -31.35
N ILE A 121 -60.37 41.07 -31.38
CA ILE A 121 -61.33 40.00 -31.78
C ILE A 121 -62.39 39.79 -30.71
N ARG A 122 -62.00 39.94 -29.43
CA ARG A 122 -62.90 39.71 -28.30
C ARG A 122 -63.91 40.83 -28.07
N ASP A 123 -63.74 41.99 -28.71
CA ASP A 123 -64.55 43.19 -28.51
C ASP A 123 -64.65 43.63 -27.03
N GLU A 124 -63.62 43.29 -26.23
CA GLU A 124 -63.56 43.46 -24.76
C GLU A 124 -62.43 44.43 -24.37
N PHE A 125 -62.20 45.49 -25.15
CA PHE A 125 -61.20 46.50 -24.81
C PHE A 125 -61.72 47.48 -23.74
N ASP A 126 -61.36 47.23 -22.48
CA ASP A 126 -61.60 48.17 -21.37
C ASP A 126 -60.34 48.99 -21.06
N LEU A 127 -60.49 50.32 -21.07
CA LEU A 127 -59.44 51.25 -20.66
C LEU A 127 -59.03 51.08 -19.20
N MET A 128 -59.92 50.58 -18.34
CA MET A 128 -59.63 50.31 -16.93
C MET A 128 -58.82 49.02 -16.71
N ALA A 129 -58.75 48.15 -17.72
CA ALA A 129 -57.95 46.92 -17.72
C ALA A 129 -56.46 47.18 -18.05
N VAL A 130 -56.11 48.40 -18.46
CA VAL A 130 -54.73 48.76 -18.81
C VAL A 130 -53.88 48.86 -17.54
N LYS A 131 -52.88 47.99 -17.41
CA LYS A 131 -51.93 48.01 -16.29
C LYS A 131 -50.65 48.74 -16.69
N HIS A 132 -50.49 49.97 -16.20
CA HIS A 132 -49.28 50.75 -16.38
C HIS A 132 -48.14 50.25 -15.47
N VAL A 133 -47.48 49.18 -15.89
CA VAL A 133 -46.29 48.63 -15.23
C VAL A 133 -45.11 48.71 -16.20
N GLU A 134 -43.97 49.23 -15.74
CA GLU A 134 -42.73 49.25 -16.51
C GLU A 134 -42.09 47.86 -16.49
N THR A 135 -41.99 47.22 -17.67
CA THR A 135 -41.37 45.90 -17.84
C THR A 135 -39.94 45.97 -18.37
N GLU A 136 -39.50 47.17 -18.76
CA GLU A 136 -38.17 47.45 -19.31
C GLU A 136 -37.42 48.40 -18.37
N ALA A 137 -36.13 48.15 -18.16
CA ALA A 137 -35.26 49.03 -17.38
C ALA A 137 -33.84 49.05 -17.95
N MET A 138 -33.17 50.19 -17.87
CA MET A 138 -31.74 50.27 -18.18
C MET A 138 -30.94 50.13 -16.89
N ILE A 139 -30.24 49.01 -16.73
CA ILE A 139 -29.38 48.76 -15.58
C ILE A 139 -27.99 49.32 -15.90
N GLU A 140 -27.57 50.35 -15.17
CA GLU A 140 -26.26 50.99 -15.33
C GLU A 140 -25.24 50.47 -14.32
N GLY A 141 -23.95 50.72 -14.59
CA GLY A 141 -22.85 50.36 -13.69
C GLY A 141 -22.44 48.89 -13.75
N MET A 142 -22.84 48.18 -14.80
CA MET A 142 -22.46 46.78 -15.03
C MET A 142 -20.98 46.70 -15.42
N LEU A 143 -20.21 45.91 -14.68
CA LEU A 143 -18.79 45.69 -14.95
C LEU A 143 -18.60 44.35 -15.66
N GLY A 144 -18.03 44.37 -16.87
CA GLY A 144 -17.63 43.16 -17.59
C GLY A 144 -17.90 43.22 -19.10
N ASP A 145 -17.11 42.46 -19.86
CA ASP A 145 -17.24 42.32 -21.31
C ASP A 145 -18.18 41.14 -21.62
N HIS A 146 -19.49 41.37 -21.56
CA HIS A 146 -20.49 40.40 -21.99
C HIS A 146 -21.25 40.97 -23.21
N PRO A 147 -21.61 40.16 -24.23
CA PRO A 147 -22.37 40.63 -25.40
C PRO A 147 -23.75 41.26 -25.12
N LEU A 148 -24.22 41.21 -23.87
CA LEU A 148 -25.48 41.81 -23.43
C LEU A 148 -25.25 43.13 -22.69
N VAL A 149 -24.01 43.44 -22.33
CA VAL A 149 -23.60 44.64 -21.59
C VAL A 149 -22.83 45.53 -22.55
N GLU A 150 -23.43 46.64 -22.96
CA GLU A 150 -22.81 47.60 -23.87
C GLU A 150 -22.47 48.87 -23.10
N GLY A 151 -21.18 49.22 -23.04
CA GLY A 151 -20.73 50.43 -22.35
C GLY A 151 -21.10 50.47 -20.85
N GLY A 152 -21.17 49.31 -20.20
CA GLY A 152 -21.57 49.17 -18.79
C GLY A 152 -23.08 49.31 -18.53
N ARG A 153 -23.89 49.24 -19.59
CA ARG A 153 -25.34 49.26 -19.52
C ARG A 153 -25.93 47.94 -19.99
N TYR A 154 -26.98 47.50 -19.31
CA TYR A 154 -27.75 46.32 -19.66
C TYR A 154 -29.21 46.71 -19.85
N ALA A 155 -29.71 46.53 -21.08
CA ALA A 155 -31.13 46.68 -21.38
C ALA A 155 -31.89 45.46 -20.82
N PHE A 156 -32.55 45.66 -19.69
CA PHE A 156 -33.32 44.62 -19.01
C PHE A 156 -34.77 44.63 -19.50
N ASP A 157 -35.24 43.47 -19.95
CA ASP A 157 -36.66 43.18 -20.17
C ASP A 157 -37.07 42.06 -19.19
N TYR A 158 -38.04 42.36 -18.33
CA TYR A 158 -38.51 41.46 -17.29
C TYR A 158 -39.11 40.16 -17.85
N LEU A 159 -39.86 40.23 -18.94
CA LEU A 159 -40.55 39.08 -19.54
C LEU A 159 -39.53 38.17 -20.25
N ALA A 160 -38.60 38.76 -21.00
CA ALA A 160 -37.52 38.03 -21.64
C ALA A 160 -36.59 37.39 -20.60
N PHE A 161 -36.23 38.12 -19.55
CA PHE A 161 -35.40 37.61 -18.46
C PHE A 161 -36.07 36.46 -17.72
N THR A 162 -37.34 36.60 -17.34
CA THR A 162 -38.08 35.55 -16.62
C THR A 162 -38.21 34.28 -17.45
N SER A 163 -38.50 34.41 -18.75
CA SER A 163 -38.56 33.27 -19.68
C SER A 163 -37.20 32.58 -19.80
N LYS A 164 -36.12 33.35 -19.95
CA LYS A 164 -34.75 32.85 -19.96
C LYS A 164 -34.38 32.13 -18.66
N LEU A 165 -34.71 32.72 -17.52
CA LEU A 165 -34.43 32.17 -16.19
C LEU A 165 -35.19 30.86 -15.94
N ARG A 166 -36.50 30.82 -16.26
CA ARG A 166 -37.30 29.60 -16.14
C ARG A 166 -36.72 28.47 -16.99
N ARG A 167 -36.36 28.76 -18.24
CA ARG A 167 -35.69 27.78 -19.12
C ARG A 167 -34.34 27.33 -18.55
N PHE A 168 -33.54 28.25 -18.04
CA PHE A 168 -32.25 27.95 -17.41
C PHE A 168 -32.42 26.99 -16.22
N LEU A 169 -33.36 27.29 -15.30
CA LEU A 169 -33.65 26.47 -14.13
C LEU A 169 -34.25 25.11 -14.49
N ALA A 170 -35.11 25.04 -15.51
CA ALA A 170 -35.75 23.78 -15.91
C ALA A 170 -34.84 22.84 -16.70
N THR A 171 -33.80 23.37 -17.37
CA THR A 171 -32.98 22.58 -18.30
C THR A 171 -31.50 22.59 -17.96
N GLN A 172 -30.88 23.77 -17.86
CA GLN A 172 -29.43 23.89 -17.74
C GLN A 172 -28.94 23.51 -16.34
N VAL A 173 -29.63 23.94 -15.29
CA VAL A 173 -29.25 23.62 -13.90
C VAL A 173 -29.30 22.11 -13.64
N PRO A 174 -30.40 21.37 -13.91
CA PRO A 174 -30.44 19.93 -13.67
C PRO A 174 -29.42 19.16 -14.51
N GLN A 175 -29.16 19.60 -15.75
CA GLN A 175 -28.14 18.99 -16.60
C GLN A 175 -26.73 19.19 -16.05
N PHE A 176 -26.44 20.40 -15.55
CA PHE A 176 -25.15 20.71 -14.94
C PHE A 176 -24.93 19.91 -13.65
N GLU A 177 -25.92 19.87 -12.76
CA GLU A 177 -25.87 19.07 -11.52
C GLU A 177 -25.69 17.57 -11.82
N ALA A 178 -26.43 17.05 -12.81
CA ALA A 178 -26.27 15.66 -13.25
C ALA A 178 -24.89 15.39 -13.85
N TYR A 179 -24.32 16.34 -14.59
CA TYR A 179 -22.95 16.26 -15.10
C TYR A 179 -21.93 16.22 -13.96
N GLU A 180 -22.03 17.13 -12.98
CA GLU A 180 -21.12 17.15 -11.83
C GLU A 180 -21.21 15.85 -11.03
N ALA A 181 -22.42 15.37 -10.74
CA ALA A 181 -22.63 14.12 -10.04
C ALA A 181 -22.01 12.93 -10.79
N ARG A 182 -22.19 12.85 -12.11
CA ARG A 182 -21.57 11.80 -12.94
C ARG A 182 -20.05 11.90 -12.97
N LYS A 183 -19.51 13.12 -13.07
CA LYS A 183 -18.07 13.37 -13.04
C LYS A 183 -17.46 12.89 -11.73
N VAL A 184 -18.06 13.25 -10.59
CA VAL A 184 -17.62 12.80 -9.27
C VAL A 184 -17.71 11.28 -9.15
N ALA A 185 -18.83 10.67 -9.55
CA ALA A 185 -19.00 9.23 -9.51
C ALA A 185 -17.96 8.48 -10.36
N LEU A 186 -17.66 8.99 -11.57
CA LEU A 186 -16.64 8.40 -12.45
C LEU A 186 -15.25 8.45 -11.82
N ILE A 187 -14.88 9.60 -11.23
CA ILE A 187 -13.59 9.77 -10.55
C ILE A 187 -13.48 8.84 -9.34
N GLU A 188 -14.52 8.77 -8.51
CA GLU A 188 -14.53 7.92 -7.31
C GLU A 188 -14.50 6.43 -7.65
N ASN A 189 -15.27 5.99 -8.66
CA ASN A 189 -15.22 4.61 -9.11
C ASN A 189 -13.82 4.24 -9.62
N ARG A 190 -13.20 5.11 -10.43
CA ARG A 190 -11.85 4.87 -10.93
C ARG A 190 -10.80 4.89 -9.81
N ARG A 191 -10.95 5.77 -8.81
CA ARG A 191 -10.09 5.80 -7.61
C ARG A 191 -10.18 4.49 -6.83
N ARG A 192 -11.38 3.93 -6.64
CA ARG A 192 -11.59 2.65 -5.95
C ARG A 192 -11.03 1.47 -6.74
N GLU A 193 -11.26 1.43 -8.05
CA GLU A 193 -10.68 0.40 -8.94
C GLU A 193 -9.15 0.37 -8.85
N MET A 194 -8.51 1.55 -8.85
CA MET A 194 -7.06 1.68 -8.74
C MET A 194 -6.56 1.59 -7.29
N ARG A 195 -7.43 1.46 -6.29
CA ARG A 195 -7.09 1.39 -4.85
C ARG A 195 -6.08 2.45 -4.39
N LEU A 196 -6.16 3.68 -4.91
CA LEU A 196 -5.14 4.72 -4.68
C LEU A 196 -4.89 5.05 -3.19
N GLU A 197 -5.88 4.85 -2.32
CA GLU A 197 -5.77 5.10 -0.89
C GLU A 197 -4.84 4.09 -0.17
N GLU A 198 -4.59 2.91 -0.75
CA GLU A 198 -3.65 1.92 -0.22
C GLU A 198 -2.18 2.32 -0.46
N PHE A 199 -1.91 3.20 -1.43
CA PHE A 199 -0.55 3.60 -1.81
C PHE A 199 -0.11 4.94 -1.20
N LYS A 200 -0.99 5.61 -0.45
CA LYS A 200 -0.60 6.78 0.33
C LYS A 200 0.17 6.33 1.56
N ALA A 201 1.41 6.80 1.68
CA ALA A 201 2.24 6.60 2.86
C ALA A 201 1.51 7.13 4.11
N LYS A 202 1.30 6.29 5.12
CA LYS A 202 0.69 6.69 6.40
C LYS A 202 1.71 6.48 7.50
N VAL A 203 2.12 7.58 8.13
CA VAL A 203 3.00 7.47 9.31
C VAL A 203 2.22 6.76 10.41
N MET A 204 2.77 5.66 10.92
CA MET A 204 2.19 4.98 12.07
C MET A 204 2.13 5.95 13.26
N PRO A 205 1.01 6.01 14.01
CA PRO A 205 0.91 6.87 15.19
C PRO A 205 2.00 6.61 16.24
N ALA A 206 2.55 5.39 16.28
CA ALA A 206 3.62 4.98 17.18
C ALA A 206 5.04 5.30 16.68
N PHE A 207 5.21 5.96 15.53
CA PHE A 207 6.53 6.33 15.03
C PHE A 207 7.10 7.53 15.81
N VAL A 208 8.28 7.35 16.39
CA VAL A 208 8.99 8.41 17.13
C VAL A 208 10.18 8.88 16.29
N ARG A 209 10.22 10.19 15.99
CA ARG A 209 11.38 10.83 15.38
C ARG A 209 12.45 11.03 16.46
N ASN A 210 13.40 10.10 16.49
CA ASN A 210 14.39 9.96 17.55
C ASN A 210 15.75 10.59 17.13
N ARG A 211 16.67 10.77 18.08
CA ARG A 211 17.96 11.46 17.81
C ARG A 211 18.83 10.74 16.78
N LEU A 212 18.81 9.41 16.81
CA LEU A 212 19.51 8.56 15.85
C LEU A 212 19.02 8.82 14.42
N LEU A 213 17.70 8.94 14.24
CA LEU A 213 17.14 9.29 12.94
C LEU A 213 17.64 10.66 12.47
N ASP A 214 17.60 11.66 13.35
CA ASP A 214 17.94 13.04 12.99
C ASP A 214 19.42 13.25 12.67
N ARG A 215 20.29 12.65 13.47
CA ARG A 215 21.73 12.88 13.38
C ARG A 215 22.42 11.97 12.39
N VAL A 216 21.88 10.76 12.20
CA VAL A 216 22.58 9.69 11.47
C VAL A 216 21.79 9.26 10.25
N TYR A 217 20.57 8.75 10.41
CA TYR A 217 19.89 8.10 9.29
C TYR A 217 19.35 9.08 8.24
N LEU A 218 18.69 10.17 8.65
CA LEU A 218 18.12 11.14 7.72
C LEU A 218 19.16 11.83 6.83
N PRO A 219 20.34 12.25 7.32
CA PRO A 219 21.41 12.76 6.46
C PRO A 219 21.86 11.74 5.41
N LEU A 220 22.14 10.50 5.81
CA LEU A 220 22.62 9.43 4.92
C LEU A 220 21.59 9.07 3.84
N ILE A 221 20.32 8.90 4.24
CA ILE A 221 19.22 8.60 3.32
C ILE A 221 18.96 9.81 2.41
N GLY A 222 19.00 11.03 2.96
CA GLY A 222 18.76 12.27 2.24
C GLY A 222 19.72 12.47 1.07
N ASP A 223 21.02 12.21 1.28
CA ASP A 223 22.04 12.32 0.24
C ASP A 223 21.77 11.35 -0.93
N ASN A 224 21.42 10.10 -0.64
CA ASN A 224 21.08 9.13 -1.68
C ASN A 224 19.76 9.50 -2.41
N LEU A 225 18.72 9.88 -1.66
CA LEU A 225 17.45 10.30 -2.25
C LEU A 225 17.61 11.55 -3.13
N ALA A 226 18.50 12.47 -2.76
CA ALA A 226 18.86 13.63 -3.58
C ALA A 226 19.52 13.22 -4.90
N LYS A 227 20.38 12.19 -4.92
CA LYS A 227 20.94 11.63 -6.17
C LYS A 227 19.86 11.02 -7.06
N GLN A 228 18.87 10.33 -6.48
CA GLN A 228 17.82 9.65 -7.25
C GLN A 228 16.71 10.57 -7.78
N MET A 229 16.31 11.58 -7.01
CA MET A 229 15.18 12.46 -7.34
C MET A 229 15.58 13.88 -7.74
N GLY A 230 16.81 14.29 -7.46
CA GLY A 230 17.31 15.65 -7.59
C GLY A 230 17.20 16.45 -6.29
N THR A 231 18.08 17.44 -6.12
CA THR A 231 18.07 18.41 -5.01
C THR A 231 17.04 19.52 -5.25
N ALA A 232 16.61 20.20 -4.18
CA ALA A 232 15.82 21.42 -4.30
C ALA A 232 16.74 22.61 -4.58
N GLY A 233 16.61 23.27 -5.74
CA GLY A 233 17.40 24.45 -6.11
C GLY A 233 17.75 24.52 -7.60
N ALA A 234 18.39 25.61 -8.03
CA ALA A 234 18.81 25.80 -9.44
C ALA A 234 20.00 24.91 -9.86
N ASP A 235 20.75 24.36 -8.89
CA ASP A 235 21.88 23.42 -9.10
C ASP A 235 21.41 21.95 -9.09
N THR A 236 20.29 21.65 -9.75
CA THR A 236 19.86 20.26 -9.93
C THR A 236 20.79 19.55 -10.90
N ARG A 237 21.61 18.63 -10.36
CA ARG A 237 22.26 17.58 -11.17
C ARG A 237 21.20 16.86 -12.00
N THR A 238 21.43 16.77 -13.31
CA THR A 238 20.51 16.11 -14.26
C THR A 238 20.66 14.58 -14.28
N ASP A 239 21.78 14.08 -13.77
CA ASP A 239 22.15 12.68 -13.68
C ASP A 239 21.50 12.00 -12.47
N ARG A 240 20.17 11.84 -12.55
CA ARG A 240 19.37 11.12 -11.55
C ARG A 240 19.66 9.63 -11.62
N MET A 241 20.33 9.09 -10.61
CA MET A 241 20.70 7.68 -10.53
C MET A 241 20.91 7.26 -9.07
N GLY A 242 21.07 5.97 -8.85
CA GLY A 242 21.38 5.37 -7.56
C GLY A 242 20.29 4.42 -7.08
N LEU A 243 20.69 3.61 -6.11
CA LEU A 243 19.86 2.70 -5.36
C LEU A 243 20.17 2.92 -3.88
N LEU A 244 19.14 2.95 -3.02
CA LEU A 244 19.34 2.91 -1.58
C LEU A 244 19.22 1.46 -1.13
N LEU A 245 20.26 0.91 -0.52
CA LEU A 245 20.20 -0.44 0.03
C LEU A 245 20.33 -0.39 1.56
N LEU A 246 19.23 -0.70 2.25
CA LEU A 246 19.16 -0.73 3.71
C LEU A 246 19.31 -2.17 4.21
N ILE A 247 20.43 -2.44 4.88
CA ILE A 247 20.70 -3.72 5.52
C ILE A 247 20.57 -3.51 7.03
N SER A 248 19.78 -4.33 7.70
CA SER A 248 19.78 -4.36 9.17
C SER A 248 19.16 -5.67 9.65
N PRO A 249 19.33 -6.07 10.92
CA PRO A 249 18.51 -7.11 11.52
C PRO A 249 17.01 -6.76 11.47
N PRO A 250 16.13 -7.78 11.57
CA PRO A 250 14.68 -7.57 11.64
C PRO A 250 14.28 -6.69 12.85
N GLY A 251 13.26 -5.86 12.66
CA GLY A 251 12.67 -5.04 13.73
C GLY A 251 13.40 -3.74 14.10
N TYR A 252 14.32 -3.28 13.24
CA TYR A 252 15.01 -1.98 13.34
C TYR A 252 14.26 -0.80 12.67
N GLY A 253 13.04 -1.02 12.21
CA GLY A 253 12.20 0.04 11.66
C GLY A 253 12.56 0.52 10.25
N LYS A 254 13.28 -0.27 9.43
CA LYS A 254 13.64 0.05 8.02
C LYS A 254 12.42 0.54 7.22
N THR A 255 11.37 -0.28 7.16
CA THR A 255 10.14 0.01 6.45
C THR A 255 9.46 1.27 6.99
N THR A 256 9.36 1.38 8.31
CA THR A 256 8.69 2.51 8.99
C THR A 256 9.43 3.83 8.74
N LEU A 257 10.76 3.81 8.73
CA LEU A 257 11.58 4.95 8.39
C LEU A 257 11.35 5.40 6.95
N MET A 258 11.34 4.46 6.00
CA MET A 258 11.09 4.78 4.59
C MET A 258 9.68 5.32 4.37
N GLU A 259 8.68 4.74 5.02
CA GLU A 259 7.30 5.24 4.96
C GLU A 259 7.19 6.65 5.54
N TYR A 260 7.86 6.94 6.66
CA TYR A 260 7.95 8.29 7.21
C TYR A 260 8.58 9.28 6.22
N VAL A 261 9.71 8.92 5.61
CA VAL A 261 10.39 9.77 4.63
C VAL A 261 9.52 9.99 3.40
N ALA A 262 8.88 8.95 2.86
CA ALA A 262 7.96 9.06 1.72
C ALA A 262 6.80 10.00 2.03
N ASN A 263 6.18 9.87 3.21
CA ASN A 263 5.10 10.76 3.65
C ASN A 263 5.55 12.22 3.73
N ARG A 264 6.73 12.49 4.31
CA ARG A 264 7.28 13.85 4.44
C ARG A 264 7.67 14.47 3.10
N LEU A 265 8.11 13.66 2.15
CA LEU A 265 8.45 14.10 0.79
C LEU A 265 7.24 14.15 -0.16
N GLY A 266 6.06 13.68 0.28
CA GLY A 266 4.85 13.62 -0.55
C GLY A 266 4.94 12.59 -1.68
N LEU A 267 5.73 11.53 -1.50
CA LEU A 267 5.89 10.46 -2.47
C LEU A 267 4.82 9.38 -2.27
N ALA A 268 4.35 8.78 -3.36
CA ALA A 268 3.60 7.53 -3.33
C ALA A 268 4.53 6.41 -2.87
N PHE A 269 4.19 5.74 -1.76
CA PHE A 269 5.03 4.69 -1.18
C PHE A 269 4.55 3.33 -1.68
N MET A 270 5.30 2.76 -2.62
CA MET A 270 4.98 1.46 -3.21
C MET A 270 5.80 0.36 -2.56
N LYS A 271 5.22 -0.27 -1.53
CA LYS A 271 5.83 -1.41 -0.83
C LYS A 271 5.60 -2.71 -1.60
N ILE A 272 6.70 -3.34 -2.01
CA ILE A 272 6.74 -4.67 -2.61
C ILE A 272 7.29 -5.66 -1.59
N ASN A 273 6.58 -6.75 -1.33
CA ASN A 273 6.91 -7.71 -0.27
C ASN A 273 7.72 -8.90 -0.82
N GLY A 274 9.02 -8.95 -0.51
CA GLY A 274 9.94 -10.00 -0.98
C GLY A 274 9.47 -11.44 -0.67
N PRO A 275 9.11 -11.77 0.58
CA PRO A 275 8.55 -13.08 0.94
C PRO A 275 7.34 -13.52 0.10
N VAL A 276 6.47 -12.58 -0.30
CA VAL A 276 5.28 -12.89 -1.12
C VAL A 276 5.66 -13.17 -2.57
N LEU A 277 6.68 -12.48 -3.11
CA LEU A 277 7.25 -12.77 -4.42
C LEU A 277 7.93 -14.15 -4.43
N GLY A 278 8.71 -14.44 -3.39
CA GLY A 278 9.51 -15.65 -3.29
C GLY A 278 10.67 -15.74 -4.30
N HIS A 279 11.33 -16.90 -4.33
CA HIS A 279 12.49 -17.15 -5.20
C HIS A 279 12.12 -17.66 -6.60
N GLU A 280 10.84 -17.90 -6.89
CA GLU A 280 10.42 -18.42 -8.19
C GLU A 280 10.15 -17.30 -9.21
N VAL A 281 9.85 -16.08 -8.74
CA VAL A 281 9.62 -14.92 -9.61
C VAL A 281 10.94 -14.41 -10.18
N ARG A 282 11.02 -14.33 -11.51
CA ARG A 282 12.21 -13.87 -12.26
C ARG A 282 11.92 -12.70 -13.21
N SER A 283 10.66 -12.48 -13.56
CA SER A 283 10.22 -11.44 -14.49
C SER A 283 9.29 -10.44 -13.79
N LEU A 284 9.01 -9.33 -14.48
CA LEU A 284 8.02 -8.32 -14.08
C LEU A 284 6.69 -8.55 -14.81
N ASP A 285 6.45 -9.75 -15.33
CA ASP A 285 5.19 -10.14 -15.95
C ASP A 285 4.27 -10.82 -14.93
N PRO A 286 3.08 -10.27 -14.65
CA PRO A 286 2.10 -10.93 -13.80
C PRO A 286 1.68 -12.33 -14.28
N SER A 287 1.75 -12.64 -15.58
CA SER A 287 1.37 -13.98 -16.07
C SER A 287 2.38 -15.07 -15.71
N ASP A 288 3.64 -14.69 -15.47
CA ASP A 288 4.70 -15.62 -15.08
C ASP A 288 4.72 -15.90 -13.57
N ALA A 289 3.87 -15.22 -12.80
CA ALA A 289 3.86 -15.32 -11.35
C ALA A 289 3.33 -16.70 -10.88
N PRO A 290 4.01 -17.36 -9.93
CA PRO A 290 3.68 -18.73 -9.51
C PRO A 290 2.36 -18.82 -8.73
N ASN A 291 1.96 -17.75 -8.05
CA ASN A 291 0.76 -17.70 -7.22
C ASN A 291 0.08 -16.33 -7.28
N ALA A 292 -1.14 -16.24 -6.73
CA ALA A 292 -1.93 -15.01 -6.76
C ALA A 292 -1.28 -13.85 -5.97
N GLY A 293 -0.60 -14.14 -4.85
CA GLY A 293 0.07 -13.11 -4.05
C GLY A 293 1.25 -12.49 -4.78
N ALA A 294 2.15 -13.31 -5.33
CA ALA A 294 3.27 -12.85 -6.16
C ALA A 294 2.78 -12.02 -7.36
N ARG A 295 1.66 -12.45 -7.98
CA ARG A 295 1.03 -11.71 -9.09
C ARG A 295 0.55 -10.33 -8.66
N GLU A 296 -0.10 -10.22 -7.50
CA GLU A 296 -0.57 -8.95 -6.96
C GLU A 296 0.60 -8.01 -6.66
N GLU A 297 1.71 -8.52 -6.13
CA GLU A 297 2.93 -7.74 -5.88
C GLU A 297 3.59 -7.25 -7.19
N ILE A 298 3.60 -8.07 -8.26
CA ILE A 298 4.08 -7.64 -9.58
C ILE A 298 3.13 -6.60 -10.21
N HIS A 299 1.81 -6.77 -10.07
CA HIS A 299 0.84 -5.77 -10.53
C HIS A 299 1.04 -4.43 -9.81
N LYS A 300 1.26 -4.47 -8.50
CA LYS A 300 1.55 -3.31 -7.67
C LYS A 300 2.83 -2.59 -8.12
N LEU A 301 3.89 -3.35 -8.41
CA LEU A 301 5.14 -2.82 -8.97
C LEU A 301 4.89 -2.15 -10.34
N ASN A 302 4.24 -2.84 -11.26
CA ASN A 302 3.95 -2.31 -12.60
C ASN A 302 3.02 -1.08 -12.55
N PHE A 303 2.09 -1.03 -11.59
CA PHE A 303 1.26 0.16 -11.37
C PHE A 303 2.09 1.37 -10.95
N ALA A 304 3.08 1.19 -10.07
CA ALA A 304 4.02 2.26 -9.76
C ALA A 304 4.80 2.71 -11.00
N LEU A 305 5.23 1.79 -11.87
CA LEU A 305 5.90 2.17 -13.11
C LEU A 305 4.99 2.99 -14.04
N GLU A 306 3.71 2.65 -14.13
CA GLU A 306 2.73 3.39 -14.94
C GLU A 306 2.40 4.78 -14.34
N MET A 307 2.42 4.93 -13.01
CA MET A 307 2.32 6.25 -12.36
C MET A 307 3.50 7.17 -12.73
N GLY A 308 4.71 6.61 -12.87
CA GLY A 308 5.88 7.24 -13.49
C GLY A 308 6.52 8.44 -12.79
N ASP A 309 5.90 9.06 -11.78
CA ASP A 309 6.45 10.25 -11.09
C ASP A 309 6.00 10.36 -9.63
N ASN A 310 6.86 10.95 -8.78
CA ASN A 310 6.71 11.07 -7.32
C ASN A 310 6.49 9.73 -6.59
N ILE A 311 7.38 8.76 -6.84
CA ILE A 311 7.22 7.38 -6.36
C ILE A 311 8.47 6.92 -5.61
N MET A 312 8.25 6.27 -4.47
CA MET A 312 9.24 5.46 -3.79
C MET A 312 8.90 3.99 -3.99
N LEU A 313 9.66 3.30 -4.82
CA LEU A 313 9.62 1.84 -4.96
C LEU A 313 10.43 1.23 -3.82
N TYR A 314 9.75 0.64 -2.84
CA TYR A 314 10.38 0.02 -1.68
C TYR A 314 10.23 -1.51 -1.75
N VAL A 315 11.31 -2.22 -2.04
CA VAL A 315 11.35 -3.69 -2.07
C VAL A 315 11.83 -4.19 -0.71
N ASP A 316 10.92 -4.75 0.07
CA ASP A 316 11.18 -5.24 1.44
C ASP A 316 11.69 -6.68 1.43
N ASP A 317 12.50 -7.03 2.42
CA ASP A 317 12.98 -8.40 2.66
C ASP A 317 13.56 -9.07 1.39
N ILE A 318 14.46 -8.36 0.69
CA ILE A 318 15.05 -8.81 -0.59
C ILE A 318 15.74 -10.17 -0.50
N GLN A 319 16.13 -10.63 0.70
CA GLN A 319 16.74 -11.93 0.91
C GLN A 319 15.82 -13.12 0.54
N HIS A 320 14.51 -12.88 0.40
CA HIS A 320 13.52 -13.89 -0.04
C HIS A 320 13.19 -13.81 -1.54
N THR A 321 13.85 -12.93 -2.28
CA THR A 321 13.62 -12.74 -3.72
C THR A 321 14.65 -13.47 -4.57
N HIS A 322 14.34 -13.71 -5.85
CA HIS A 322 15.32 -14.26 -6.79
C HIS A 322 16.32 -13.18 -7.25
N PRO A 323 17.63 -13.49 -7.36
CA PRO A 323 18.63 -12.54 -7.88
C PRO A 323 18.29 -11.96 -9.25
N GLU A 324 17.73 -12.75 -10.16
CA GLU A 324 17.31 -12.28 -11.51
C GLU A 324 16.18 -11.25 -11.45
N PHE A 325 15.27 -11.35 -10.48
CA PHE A 325 14.23 -10.34 -10.28
C PHE A 325 14.86 -8.99 -9.89
N LEU A 326 15.81 -9.01 -8.95
CA LEU A 326 16.51 -7.80 -8.53
C LEU A 326 17.29 -7.17 -9.69
N GLN A 327 17.88 -7.97 -10.57
CA GLN A 327 18.63 -7.47 -11.74
C GLN A 327 17.78 -6.61 -12.68
N LYS A 328 16.44 -6.79 -12.70
CA LYS A 328 15.54 -5.96 -13.52
C LYS A 328 15.56 -4.48 -13.13
N PHE A 329 15.98 -4.16 -11.91
CA PHE A 329 16.09 -2.78 -11.42
C PHE A 329 17.41 -2.09 -11.81
N ILE A 330 18.41 -2.80 -12.34
CA ILE A 330 19.73 -2.24 -12.67
C ILE A 330 19.59 -1.04 -13.61
N SER A 331 18.87 -1.20 -14.71
CA SER A 331 18.67 -0.15 -15.71
C SER A 331 17.89 1.06 -15.18
N LEU A 332 17.08 0.86 -14.14
CA LEU A 332 16.35 1.94 -13.46
C LEU A 332 17.24 2.73 -12.52
N CYS A 333 18.19 2.06 -11.86
CA CYS A 333 19.12 2.66 -10.93
C CYS A 333 20.31 3.33 -11.63
N ASP A 334 20.56 3.00 -12.89
CA ASP A 334 21.58 3.64 -13.74
C ASP A 334 21.09 4.93 -14.40
N ALA A 335 22.01 5.66 -15.03
CA ALA A 335 21.73 6.86 -15.82
C ALA A 335 20.68 6.64 -16.94
N GLN A 336 20.43 5.39 -17.34
CA GLN A 336 19.40 5.06 -18.31
C GLN A 336 17.98 5.34 -17.78
N ARG A 337 17.74 5.14 -16.47
CA ARG A 337 16.44 5.32 -15.81
C ARG A 337 15.30 4.61 -16.55
N LYS A 338 15.55 3.40 -17.03
CA LYS A 338 14.60 2.60 -17.80
C LYS A 338 14.34 1.25 -17.16
N ILE A 339 13.11 0.76 -17.29
CA ILE A 339 12.73 -0.57 -16.79
C ILE A 339 11.60 -1.15 -17.64
N GLU A 340 11.61 -2.45 -17.83
CA GLU A 340 10.56 -3.19 -18.53
C GLU A 340 9.47 -3.61 -17.53
N GLY A 341 8.21 -3.55 -17.92
CA GLY A 341 7.10 -4.07 -17.12
C GLY A 341 5.88 -4.35 -17.99
N VAL A 342 4.84 -4.94 -17.39
CA VAL A 342 3.63 -5.33 -18.12
C VAL A 342 2.42 -4.66 -17.51
N TRP A 343 1.66 -3.92 -18.32
CA TRP A 343 0.45 -3.24 -17.88
C TRP A 343 -0.73 -3.63 -18.78
N ASN A 344 -1.83 -4.09 -18.17
CA ASN A 344 -3.02 -4.58 -18.88
C ASN A 344 -2.71 -5.62 -19.99
N GLY A 345 -1.70 -6.47 -19.77
CA GLY A 345 -1.29 -7.50 -20.73
C GLY A 345 -0.35 -7.01 -21.84
N GLU A 346 0.00 -5.73 -21.88
CA GLU A 346 0.94 -5.17 -22.84
C GLU A 346 2.31 -4.93 -22.17
N SER A 347 3.36 -5.49 -22.77
CA SER A 347 4.74 -5.20 -22.37
C SER A 347 5.13 -3.78 -22.77
N LYS A 348 5.65 -3.01 -21.82
CA LYS A 348 6.12 -1.63 -22.02
C LYS A 348 7.51 -1.45 -21.42
N THR A 349 8.30 -0.58 -22.03
CA THR A 349 9.53 -0.04 -21.43
C THR A 349 9.24 1.36 -20.90
N TYR A 350 9.35 1.54 -19.59
CA TYR A 350 9.14 2.81 -18.92
C TYR A 350 10.43 3.63 -18.93
N ASP A 351 10.35 4.87 -19.40
CA ASP A 351 11.44 5.84 -19.37
C ASP A 351 11.17 6.89 -18.28
N LEU A 352 11.93 6.79 -17.19
CA LEU A 352 11.73 7.56 -15.95
C LEU A 352 12.83 8.62 -15.77
N ARG A 353 13.50 9.02 -16.87
CA ARG A 353 14.46 10.13 -16.89
C ARG A 353 13.78 11.43 -16.52
N GLY A 354 14.39 12.21 -15.64
CA GLY A 354 13.84 13.49 -15.17
C GLY A 354 12.59 13.38 -14.29
N ARG A 355 12.14 12.17 -13.96
CA ARG A 355 11.06 11.89 -13.00
C ARG A 355 11.58 11.76 -11.58
N LYS A 356 10.74 12.04 -10.58
CA LYS A 356 11.04 11.85 -9.14
C LYS A 356 10.66 10.43 -8.75
N VAL A 357 11.50 9.48 -9.13
CA VAL A 357 11.36 8.07 -8.75
C VAL A 357 12.59 7.65 -7.99
N CYS A 358 12.43 7.08 -6.80
CA CYS A 358 13.51 6.44 -6.06
C CYS A 358 13.23 4.96 -5.83
N VAL A 359 14.30 4.18 -5.84
CA VAL A 359 14.31 2.76 -5.54
C VAL A 359 15.05 2.57 -4.22
N VAL A 360 14.37 1.90 -3.29
CA VAL A 360 14.90 1.50 -2.00
C VAL A 360 14.73 -0.01 -1.88
N MET A 361 15.81 -0.70 -1.61
CA MET A 361 15.80 -2.12 -1.29
C MET A 361 16.16 -2.28 0.18
N ALA A 362 15.39 -3.09 0.90
CA ALA A 362 15.65 -3.40 2.29
C ALA A 362 15.79 -4.90 2.46
N GLY A 363 16.75 -5.30 3.28
CA GLY A 363 16.95 -6.71 3.56
C GLY A 363 17.67 -6.94 4.87
N ASN A 364 17.77 -8.23 5.18
CA ASN A 364 18.58 -8.72 6.28
C ASN A 364 19.88 -9.31 5.71
N PRO A 365 21.03 -9.13 6.38
CA PRO A 365 22.30 -9.68 5.91
C PRO A 365 22.33 -11.22 5.90
N TYR A 366 21.39 -11.86 6.60
CA TYR A 366 21.30 -13.30 6.78
C TYR A 366 19.88 -13.79 6.42
N THR A 367 19.79 -14.99 5.83
CA THR A 367 18.51 -15.66 5.55
C THR A 367 17.94 -16.32 6.83
N GLU A 368 16.67 -16.74 6.80
CA GLU A 368 16.03 -17.47 7.90
C GLU A 368 16.76 -18.79 8.26
N SER A 369 17.48 -19.37 7.31
CA SER A 369 18.32 -20.56 7.51
C SER A 369 19.71 -20.25 8.06
N GLY A 370 20.09 -18.98 8.23
CA GLY A 370 21.43 -18.56 8.65
C GLY A 370 22.46 -18.48 7.51
N GLY A 371 22.03 -18.65 6.26
CA GLY A 371 22.87 -18.47 5.08
C GLY A 371 23.11 -17.00 4.76
N LYS A 372 24.25 -16.68 4.14
CA LYS A 372 24.53 -15.32 3.63
C LYS A 372 23.73 -15.09 2.35
N PHE A 373 22.84 -14.10 2.35
CA PHE A 373 22.21 -13.65 1.12
C PHE A 373 23.21 -12.84 0.30
N GLN A 374 23.45 -13.25 -0.94
CA GLN A 374 24.33 -12.53 -1.86
C GLN A 374 23.49 -11.60 -2.75
N ILE A 375 23.71 -10.30 -2.59
CA ILE A 375 23.17 -9.30 -3.49
C ILE A 375 23.98 -9.34 -4.79
N PRO A 376 23.34 -9.31 -5.98
CA PRO A 376 24.06 -9.27 -7.24
C PRO A 376 25.08 -8.13 -7.29
N ASP A 377 26.34 -8.43 -7.63
CA ASP A 377 27.44 -7.44 -7.67
C ASP A 377 27.10 -6.20 -8.50
N MET A 378 26.38 -6.39 -9.61
CA MET A 378 25.96 -5.28 -10.46
C MET A 378 25.04 -4.30 -9.74
N LEU A 379 24.17 -4.75 -8.83
CA LEU A 379 23.35 -3.88 -8.00
C LEU A 379 24.14 -3.27 -6.85
N ALA A 380 25.00 -4.08 -6.19
CA ALA A 380 25.80 -3.62 -5.07
C ALA A 380 26.69 -2.42 -5.45
N ASN A 381 27.31 -2.45 -6.64
CA ASN A 381 28.13 -1.35 -7.16
C ASN A 381 27.38 -0.04 -7.44
N ARG A 382 26.04 -0.09 -7.51
CA ARG A 382 25.15 1.06 -7.77
C ARG A 382 24.38 1.51 -6.53
N ALA A 383 24.45 0.70 -5.47
CA ALA A 383 23.75 0.93 -4.24
C ALA A 383 24.65 1.70 -3.26
N ASP A 384 24.14 2.82 -2.73
CA ASP A 384 24.65 3.31 -1.46
C ASP A 384 24.12 2.35 -0.39
N THR A 385 24.99 1.46 0.08
CA THR A 385 24.65 0.39 1.03
C THR A 385 24.88 0.88 2.45
N TYR A 386 23.83 0.90 3.25
CA TYR A 386 23.88 1.29 4.65
C TYR A 386 23.48 0.12 5.54
N ASN A 387 24.40 -0.35 6.38
CA ASN A 387 24.08 -1.27 7.46
C ASN A 387 23.67 -0.47 8.70
N LEU A 388 22.37 -0.37 8.98
CA LEU A 388 21.87 0.38 10.14
C LEU A 388 22.39 -0.18 11.48
N GLY A 389 22.79 -1.46 11.51
CA GLY A 389 23.40 -2.08 12.69
C GLY A 389 24.84 -1.65 12.96
N ASP A 390 25.65 -1.46 11.90
CA ASP A 390 27.09 -1.17 12.03
C ASP A 390 27.37 0.34 12.15
N ILE A 391 26.55 1.18 11.51
CA ILE A 391 26.64 2.65 11.56
C ILE A 391 26.44 3.17 13.00
N ALA A 392 25.78 2.38 13.85
CA ALA A 392 25.65 2.64 15.27
C ALA A 392 26.98 2.58 16.05
N GLY A 393 28.09 2.09 15.48
CA GLY A 393 29.39 2.02 16.18
C GLY A 393 29.90 3.38 16.65
N ASP A 394 29.91 4.38 15.76
CA ASP A 394 30.39 5.74 16.07
C ASP A 394 29.36 6.57 16.85
N HIS A 395 28.08 6.16 16.82
CA HIS A 395 26.95 6.82 17.46
C HIS A 395 26.24 5.89 18.45
N SER A 396 27.01 5.06 19.16
CA SER A 396 26.47 3.99 20.01
C SER A 396 25.52 4.50 21.07
N GLY A 397 25.82 5.66 21.68
CA GLY A 397 24.94 6.31 22.65
C GLY A 397 23.57 6.71 22.06
N ASP A 398 23.53 7.30 20.86
CA ASP A 398 22.26 7.66 20.20
C ASP A 398 21.50 6.39 19.76
N PHE A 399 22.22 5.31 19.40
CA PHE A 399 21.61 4.03 19.08
C PHE A 399 20.98 3.35 20.30
N GLU A 400 21.68 3.29 21.44
CA GLU A 400 21.14 2.75 22.69
C GLU A 400 19.94 3.58 23.18
N ALA A 401 20.04 4.90 23.09
CA ALA A 401 18.94 5.81 23.42
C ALA A 401 17.69 5.54 22.57
N SER A 402 17.87 5.22 21.28
CA SER A 402 16.75 4.98 20.36
C SER A 402 15.79 3.86 20.79
N TYR A 403 16.29 2.84 21.49
CA TYR A 403 15.44 1.75 22.01
C TYR A 403 14.46 2.27 23.07
N ILE A 404 14.95 3.12 23.97
CA ILE A 404 14.11 3.74 24.99
C ILE A 404 13.18 4.75 24.31
N GLU A 405 13.70 5.64 23.47
CA GLU A 405 12.94 6.68 22.76
C GLU A 405 11.74 6.10 21.98
N ASN A 406 11.91 4.95 21.30
CA ASN A 406 10.83 4.26 20.57
C ASN A 406 9.79 3.56 21.47
N SER A 407 10.11 3.34 22.75
CA SER A 407 9.27 2.61 23.72
C SER A 407 8.51 3.53 24.68
N VAL A 408 8.90 4.80 24.77
CA VAL A 408 8.30 5.79 25.69
C VAL A 408 6.79 5.91 25.48
N THR A 409 6.34 5.91 24.23
CA THR A 409 4.91 6.00 23.89
C THR A 409 4.13 4.72 24.18
N SER A 410 4.81 3.58 24.33
CA SER A 410 4.19 2.30 24.67
C SER A 410 3.95 2.12 26.17
N ASN A 411 4.67 2.87 27.02
CA ASN A 411 4.50 2.77 28.48
C ASN A 411 3.44 3.77 29.00
N PRO A 412 2.47 3.34 29.83
CA PRO A 412 1.40 4.23 30.33
C PRO A 412 1.86 5.41 31.20
N VAL A 413 3.03 5.29 31.84
CA VAL A 413 3.59 6.34 32.67
C VAL A 413 4.39 7.30 31.79
N LEU A 414 5.35 6.79 31.02
CA LEU A 414 6.21 7.64 30.19
C LEU A 414 5.50 8.26 28.97
N SER A 415 4.40 7.68 28.48
CA SER A 415 3.60 8.28 27.40
C SER A 415 3.03 9.65 27.79
N ARG A 416 2.75 9.88 29.08
CA ARG A 416 2.33 11.20 29.60
C ARG A 416 3.46 12.22 29.50
N LEU A 417 4.69 11.81 29.82
CA LEU A 417 5.89 12.63 29.67
C LEU A 417 6.12 13.00 28.20
N ALA A 418 6.12 12.00 27.30
CA ALA A 418 6.32 12.21 25.86
C ALA A 418 5.25 13.11 25.21
N SER A 419 3.99 13.00 25.65
CA SER A 419 2.90 13.76 25.05
C SER A 419 2.88 15.22 25.48
N ARG A 420 3.36 15.54 26.69
CA ARG A 420 3.37 16.91 27.23
C ARG A 420 4.66 17.65 26.89
N HIS A 421 5.81 17.02 27.14
CA HIS A 421 7.12 17.64 27.03
C HIS A 421 8.13 16.63 26.45
N PRO A 422 8.22 16.50 25.11
CA PRO A 422 9.13 15.55 24.47
C PRO A 422 10.61 15.75 24.87
N ALA A 423 11.03 17.00 25.13
CA ALA A 423 12.39 17.32 25.55
C ALA A 423 12.74 16.73 26.93
N ASP A 424 11.75 16.62 27.82
CA ASP A 424 11.94 16.12 29.18
C ASP A 424 12.24 14.62 29.22
N VAL A 425 11.88 13.87 28.18
CA VAL A 425 12.28 12.46 28.04
C VAL A 425 13.80 12.33 28.10
N HIS A 426 14.52 13.17 27.34
CA HIS A 426 15.98 13.15 27.35
C HIS A 426 16.57 13.67 28.66
N ALA A 427 15.88 14.60 29.32
CA ALA A 427 16.27 15.10 30.64
C ALA A 427 16.22 13.96 31.67
N VAL A 428 15.10 13.23 31.75
CA VAL A 428 14.93 12.07 32.64
C VAL A 428 15.93 10.96 32.31
N MET A 429 16.19 10.67 31.03
CA MET A 429 17.24 9.71 30.64
C MET A 429 18.62 10.11 31.17
N ARG A 430 18.98 11.41 31.12
CA ARG A 430 20.25 11.91 31.68
C ARG A 430 20.29 11.80 33.20
N ILE A 431 19.20 12.12 33.89
CA ILE A 431 19.10 12.00 35.35
C ILE A 431 19.36 10.55 35.77
N VAL A 432 18.70 9.60 35.13
CA VAL A 432 18.89 8.16 35.42
C VAL A 432 20.30 7.69 35.10
N ALA A 433 20.89 8.15 33.99
CA ALA A 433 22.25 7.76 33.61
C ALA A 433 23.34 8.33 34.54
N THR A 434 23.13 9.53 35.08
CA THR A 434 24.12 10.24 35.91
C THR A 434 23.87 10.09 37.41
N GLY A 435 22.66 9.71 37.81
CA GLY A 435 22.20 9.70 39.21
C GLY A 435 22.06 11.10 39.81
N GLN A 436 22.14 12.16 39.00
CA GLN A 436 22.13 13.55 39.46
C GLN A 436 20.97 14.32 38.83
N ARG A 437 20.17 14.98 39.67
CA ARG A 437 19.13 15.92 39.24
C ARG A 437 19.68 17.34 38.99
N GLU A 438 20.86 17.65 39.53
CA GLU A 438 21.48 18.98 39.40
C GLU A 438 22.00 19.21 37.97
N GLY A 439 21.66 20.37 37.39
CA GLY A 439 22.10 20.77 36.05
C GLY A 439 21.26 20.20 34.89
N VAL A 440 20.09 19.60 35.19
CA VAL A 440 19.15 19.13 34.18
C VAL A 440 17.94 20.08 34.13
N ASP A 441 17.82 20.83 33.03
CA ASP A 441 16.67 21.69 32.79
C ASP A 441 15.48 20.86 32.28
N LEU A 442 14.34 20.97 32.96
CA LEU A 442 13.04 20.42 32.57
C LEU A 442 12.15 21.56 32.04
N GLU A 443 11.50 21.35 30.90
CA GLU A 443 10.55 22.31 30.32
C GLU A 443 9.19 22.23 31.03
N GLY A 444 8.80 21.05 31.48
CA GLY A 444 7.54 20.80 32.15
C GLY A 444 7.56 21.01 33.67
N SER A 445 6.45 21.51 34.19
CA SER A 445 6.18 21.50 35.63
C SER A 445 5.70 20.12 36.07
N HIS A 446 6.61 19.28 36.55
CA HIS A 446 6.30 17.94 37.08
C HIS A 446 6.27 17.94 38.60
N SER A 447 5.31 17.21 39.20
CA SER A 447 5.35 16.96 40.64
C SER A 447 6.53 16.04 41.01
N LEU A 448 6.96 16.09 42.27
CA LEU A 448 8.02 15.20 42.77
C LEU A 448 7.63 13.71 42.61
N GLU A 449 6.37 13.37 42.86
CA GLU A 449 5.83 12.01 42.70
C GLU A 449 5.89 11.55 41.24
N GLU A 450 5.43 12.38 40.29
CA GLU A 450 5.53 12.05 38.84
C GLU A 450 6.99 11.86 38.41
N MET A 451 7.91 12.71 38.89
CA MET A 451 9.33 12.58 38.56
C MET A 451 9.94 11.28 39.09
N GLU A 452 9.61 10.88 40.31
CA GLU A 452 10.04 9.59 40.86
C GLU A 452 9.48 8.41 40.08
N GLU A 453 8.21 8.48 39.64
CA GLU A 453 7.62 7.48 38.75
C GLU A 453 8.37 7.40 37.40
N TYR A 454 8.65 8.54 36.77
CA TYR A 454 9.37 8.60 35.49
C TYR A 454 10.78 8.06 35.61
N GLU A 455 11.55 8.50 36.61
CA GLU A 455 12.91 8.03 36.86
C GLU A 455 12.94 6.53 37.14
N SER A 456 12.01 6.03 37.97
CA SER A 456 11.89 4.61 38.30
C SER A 456 11.63 3.74 37.06
N VAL A 457 10.65 4.10 36.23
CA VAL A 457 10.35 3.35 35.00
C VAL A 457 11.50 3.45 34.02
N MET A 458 12.12 4.62 33.86
CA MET A 458 13.24 4.83 32.94
C MET A 458 14.49 4.01 33.32
N ALA A 459 14.78 3.88 34.63
CA ALA A 459 15.85 3.01 35.12
C ALA A 459 15.58 1.54 34.77
N LYS A 460 14.36 1.06 34.99
CA LYS A 460 13.94 -0.30 34.64
C LYS A 460 14.00 -0.56 33.14
N LEU A 461 13.56 0.39 32.32
CA LEU A 461 13.66 0.30 30.86
C LEU A 461 15.10 0.30 30.38
N SER A 462 16.01 0.98 31.07
CA SER A 462 17.45 0.90 30.77
C SER A 462 17.99 -0.51 30.98
N ARG A 463 17.59 -1.20 32.06
CA ARG A 463 17.93 -2.62 32.28
C ARG A 463 17.36 -3.51 31.17
N VAL A 464 16.10 -3.33 30.79
CA VAL A 464 15.46 -4.08 29.69
C VAL A 464 16.22 -3.85 28.37
N ARG A 465 16.53 -2.60 28.04
CA ARG A 465 17.30 -2.23 26.85
C ARG A 465 18.62 -2.98 26.82
N ASP A 466 19.37 -3.00 27.92
CA ASP A 466 20.69 -3.62 27.96
C ASP A 466 20.63 -5.12 27.68
N THR A 467 19.63 -5.82 28.23
CA THR A 467 19.39 -7.24 27.90
C THR A 467 19.02 -7.44 26.43
N ILE A 468 18.11 -6.63 25.89
CA ILE A 468 17.72 -6.70 24.46
C ILE A 468 18.92 -6.46 23.54
N LEU A 469 19.78 -5.50 23.87
CA LEU A 469 21.00 -5.22 23.11
C LEU A 469 21.99 -6.39 23.16
N ARG A 470 22.16 -7.06 24.33
CA ARG A 470 22.98 -8.28 24.43
C ARG A 470 22.43 -9.42 23.59
N VAL A 471 21.13 -9.68 23.67
CA VAL A 471 20.44 -10.70 22.84
C VAL A 471 20.66 -10.41 21.36
N ASN A 472 20.51 -9.16 20.94
CA ASN A 472 20.70 -8.78 19.56
C ASN A 472 22.15 -8.93 19.08
N ARG A 473 23.13 -8.52 19.90
CA ARG A 473 24.55 -8.73 19.58
C ARG A 473 24.87 -10.21 19.39
N GLU A 474 24.34 -11.08 20.25
CA GLU A 474 24.53 -12.51 20.11
C GLU A 474 23.81 -13.08 18.88
N TYR A 475 22.61 -12.60 18.56
CA TYR A 475 21.91 -12.95 17.31
C TYR A 475 22.75 -12.63 16.07
N ILE A 476 23.27 -11.40 15.99
CA ILE A 476 24.12 -10.97 14.87
C ILE A 476 25.39 -11.80 14.80
N ARG A 477 26.06 -12.04 15.93
CA ARG A 477 27.27 -12.87 16.02
C ARG A 477 27.02 -14.30 15.56
N SER A 478 25.95 -14.92 16.07
CA SER A 478 25.53 -16.27 15.72
C SER A 478 25.18 -16.38 14.23
N ALA A 479 24.49 -15.39 13.66
CA ALA A 479 24.12 -15.38 12.25
C ALA A 479 25.32 -15.13 11.31
N ALA A 480 26.32 -14.36 11.76
CA ALA A 480 27.55 -14.11 11.01
C ALA A 480 28.47 -15.34 10.90
N MET A 481 28.32 -16.29 11.82
CA MET A 481 29.18 -17.48 11.91
C MET A 481 28.78 -18.51 10.87
N GLU A 482 29.75 -18.97 10.07
CA GLU A 482 29.54 -20.03 9.10
C GLU A 482 29.37 -21.39 9.80
N ASP A 483 28.43 -22.20 9.30
CA ASP A 483 28.03 -23.46 9.94
C ASP A 483 29.19 -24.42 10.19
N ALA A 484 30.17 -24.48 9.27
CA ALA A 484 31.34 -25.35 9.38
C ALA A 484 32.24 -25.05 10.59
N TYR A 485 32.22 -23.82 11.10
CA TYR A 485 33.07 -23.39 12.21
C TYR A 485 32.30 -23.21 13.53
N ARG A 486 30.98 -23.53 13.56
CA ARG A 486 30.16 -23.36 14.76
C ARG A 486 30.60 -24.27 15.89
N THR A 487 30.75 -23.71 17.09
CA THR A 487 31.02 -24.45 18.33
C THR A 487 29.76 -24.74 19.13
N GLU A 488 28.66 -24.06 18.81
CA GLU A 488 27.38 -24.15 19.50
C GLU A 488 26.21 -24.03 18.51
N PRO A 489 24.99 -24.49 18.87
CA PRO A 489 23.80 -24.34 18.05
C PRO A 489 23.51 -22.86 17.70
N PRO A 490 22.84 -22.59 16.56
CA PRO A 490 22.51 -21.23 16.17
C PRO A 490 21.53 -20.58 17.17
N PHE A 491 21.94 -19.42 17.67
CA PHE A 491 21.08 -18.50 18.42
C PHE A 491 20.18 -17.70 17.46
N ARG A 492 18.88 -17.66 17.77
CA ARG A 492 17.78 -17.19 16.91
C ARG A 492 16.84 -16.20 17.59
N LEU A 493 16.91 -16.04 18.91
CA LEU A 493 16.13 -15.03 19.63
C LEU A 493 16.59 -13.62 19.22
N GLN A 494 15.66 -12.70 19.04
CA GLN A 494 15.96 -11.38 18.49
C GLN A 494 15.83 -10.27 19.54
N GLY A 495 16.66 -9.24 19.42
CA GLY A 495 16.55 -8.03 20.22
C GLY A 495 16.22 -6.81 19.36
N SER A 496 14.92 -6.54 19.18
CA SER A 496 14.41 -5.48 18.32
C SER A 496 13.64 -4.40 19.07
N TYR A 497 13.32 -3.28 18.41
CA TYR A 497 12.43 -2.26 18.96
C TYR A 497 11.05 -2.82 19.31
N ARG A 498 10.57 -3.83 18.57
CA ARG A 498 9.29 -4.50 18.86
C ARG A 498 9.34 -5.26 20.18
N ASN A 499 10.47 -5.91 20.48
CA ASN A 499 10.66 -6.60 21.77
C ASN A 499 10.67 -5.57 22.91
N MET A 500 11.39 -4.47 22.73
CA MET A 500 11.45 -3.38 23.70
C MET A 500 10.06 -2.82 24.02
N ASN A 501 9.26 -2.52 22.99
CA ASN A 501 7.92 -1.97 23.18
C ASN A 501 7.00 -2.93 23.93
N ARG A 502 7.03 -4.23 23.59
CA ARG A 502 6.22 -5.27 24.27
C ARG A 502 6.58 -5.44 25.73
N ILE A 503 7.86 -5.37 26.08
CA ILE A 503 8.30 -5.46 27.48
C ILE A 503 7.94 -4.16 28.20
N ALA A 504 8.18 -3.00 27.57
CA ALA A 504 7.91 -1.69 28.16
C ALA A 504 6.43 -1.47 28.53
N GLU A 505 5.48 -2.05 27.79
CA GLU A 505 4.03 -2.03 28.12
C GLU A 505 3.72 -2.63 29.49
N ARG A 506 4.56 -3.54 29.99
CA ARG A 506 4.35 -4.29 31.24
C ARG A 506 5.15 -3.75 32.42
N ILE A 507 6.03 -2.78 32.19
CA ILE A 507 6.87 -2.20 33.24
C ILE A 507 6.09 -1.12 34.02
N LEU A 508 5.98 -1.32 35.34
CA LEU A 508 5.33 -0.40 36.26
C LEU A 508 6.36 0.23 37.22
N PRO A 509 6.11 1.46 37.73
CA PRO A 509 7.04 2.15 38.64
C PRO A 509 7.34 1.35 39.92
N ILE A 510 6.35 0.62 40.44
CA ILE A 510 6.44 -0.10 41.72
C ILE A 510 7.18 -1.43 41.63
N MET A 511 7.51 -1.90 40.43
CA MET A 511 8.18 -3.19 40.26
C MET A 511 9.56 -3.20 40.90
N THR A 512 9.95 -4.36 41.41
CA THR A 512 11.30 -4.67 41.87
C THR A 512 12.17 -5.11 40.69
N ASP A 513 13.50 -5.07 40.86
CA ASP A 513 14.43 -5.51 39.81
C ASP A 513 14.21 -6.99 39.42
N GLY A 514 13.91 -7.86 40.39
CA GLY A 514 13.58 -9.27 40.11
C GLY A 514 12.28 -9.47 39.31
N GLU A 515 11.27 -8.61 39.52
CA GLU A 515 10.05 -8.64 38.71
C GLU A 515 10.29 -8.14 37.29
N VAL A 516 11.18 -7.15 37.10
CA VAL A 516 11.61 -6.69 35.77
C VAL A 516 12.34 -7.80 35.04
N GLU A 517 13.26 -8.50 35.70
CA GLU A 517 13.93 -9.67 35.13
C GLU A 517 12.94 -10.76 34.75
N THR A 518 11.98 -11.07 35.63
CA THR A 518 10.90 -12.03 35.36
C THR A 518 10.10 -11.63 34.10
N ALA A 519 9.80 -10.34 33.92
CA ALA A 519 9.10 -9.85 32.73
C ALA A 519 9.92 -10.05 31.44
N ILE A 520 11.25 -9.87 31.50
CA ILE A 520 12.16 -10.12 30.38
C ILE A 520 12.22 -11.62 30.07
N PHE A 521 12.44 -12.47 31.08
CA PHE A 521 12.49 -13.93 30.90
C PHE A 521 11.18 -14.46 30.32
N TYR A 522 10.04 -14.03 30.87
CA TYR A 522 8.73 -14.41 30.36
C TYR A 522 8.54 -13.99 28.89
N HIS A 523 9.02 -12.83 28.48
CA HIS A 523 8.97 -12.42 27.07
C HIS A 523 9.77 -13.39 26.18
N TYR A 524 11.03 -13.68 26.53
CA TYR A 524 11.90 -14.54 25.72
C TYR A 524 11.52 -16.02 25.76
N GLU A 525 10.92 -16.52 26.85
CA GLU A 525 10.31 -17.85 26.92
C GLU A 525 9.18 -18.01 25.91
N ASN A 526 8.26 -17.03 25.86
CA ASN A 526 7.18 -17.03 24.88
C ASN A 526 7.70 -16.93 23.44
N GLU A 527 8.75 -16.13 23.20
CA GLU A 527 9.37 -16.02 21.88
C GLU A 527 10.04 -17.35 21.46
N ALA A 528 10.76 -18.00 22.37
CA ALA A 528 11.43 -19.28 22.09
C ALA A 528 10.45 -20.41 21.76
N GLN A 529 9.25 -20.43 22.37
CA GLN A 529 8.22 -21.43 22.05
C GLN A 529 7.81 -21.40 20.57
N THR A 530 7.89 -20.25 19.92
CA THR A 530 7.57 -20.11 18.49
C THR A 530 8.63 -20.71 17.56
N LEU A 531 9.85 -20.97 18.05
CA LEU A 531 10.97 -21.46 17.23
C LEU A 531 10.83 -22.93 16.80
N THR A 532 9.86 -23.68 17.35
CA THR A 532 9.61 -25.13 17.15
C THR A 532 10.80 -26.06 17.45
N LYS A 533 11.92 -25.90 16.75
CA LYS A 533 13.20 -26.60 16.96
C LYS A 533 14.24 -25.66 17.55
N GLY A 534 14.99 -26.14 18.55
CA GLY A 534 16.08 -25.39 19.16
C GLY A 534 15.66 -24.38 20.22
N ALA A 535 14.40 -24.40 20.66
CA ALA A 535 13.89 -23.54 21.74
C ALA A 535 14.71 -23.71 23.05
N GLU A 536 14.95 -24.96 23.46
CA GLU A 536 15.74 -25.28 24.66
C GLU A 536 17.16 -24.71 24.57
N ALA A 537 17.86 -24.94 23.45
CA ALA A 537 19.21 -24.43 23.22
C ALA A 537 19.26 -22.88 23.25
N ASN A 538 18.24 -22.23 22.67
CA ASN A 538 18.16 -20.77 22.64
C ASN A 538 17.88 -20.17 24.02
N LEU A 539 17.02 -20.80 24.83
CA LEU A 539 16.76 -20.35 26.20
C LEU A 539 17.95 -20.57 27.13
N LEU A 540 18.65 -21.70 27.00
CA LEU A 540 19.87 -21.94 27.78
C LEU A 540 20.97 -20.95 27.40
N LYS A 541 21.16 -20.67 26.10
CA LYS A 541 22.09 -19.63 25.65
C LYS A 541 21.69 -18.25 26.17
N PHE A 542 20.41 -17.91 26.15
CA PHE A 542 19.92 -16.65 26.71
C PHE A 542 20.22 -16.53 28.22
N ARG A 543 20.02 -17.61 28.98
CA ARG A 543 20.37 -17.64 30.41
C ARG A 543 21.88 -17.59 30.67
N GLU A 544 22.70 -18.14 29.76
CA GLU A 544 24.16 -17.97 29.76
C GLU A 544 24.56 -16.50 29.57
N LEU A 545 23.90 -15.80 28.64
CA LEU A 545 24.17 -14.37 28.37
C LEU A 545 23.83 -13.46 29.55
N GLU A 546 22.80 -13.83 30.32
CA GLU A 546 22.37 -13.08 31.51
C GLU A 546 23.04 -13.57 32.81
N ASP A 547 23.94 -14.55 32.73
CA ASP A 547 24.69 -15.12 33.87
C ASP A 547 23.78 -15.69 34.99
N VAL A 548 22.67 -16.33 34.61
CA VAL A 548 21.65 -16.89 35.52
C VAL A 548 21.40 -18.39 35.33
N LEU A 549 22.36 -19.10 34.74
CA LEU A 549 22.29 -20.54 34.59
C LEU A 549 22.36 -21.23 35.96
N THR A 550 21.45 -22.17 36.20
CA THR A 550 21.59 -23.10 37.34
C THR A 550 22.64 -24.18 37.02
N GLU A 551 23.12 -24.90 38.03
CA GLU A 551 24.08 -26.01 37.85
C GLU A 551 23.53 -27.07 36.86
N ALA A 552 22.26 -27.45 37.03
CA ALA A 552 21.59 -28.43 36.16
C ALA A 552 21.47 -27.93 34.70
N GLU A 553 21.19 -26.64 34.51
CA GLU A 553 21.09 -26.03 33.17
C GLU A 553 22.44 -25.88 32.50
N THR A 554 23.49 -25.63 33.29
CA THR A 554 24.87 -25.57 32.80
C THR A 554 25.31 -26.94 32.26
N GLU A 555 25.07 -28.01 33.03
CA GLU A 555 25.34 -29.39 32.57
C GLU A 555 24.55 -29.73 31.30
N ARG A 556 23.28 -29.30 31.24
CA ARG A 556 22.41 -29.51 30.08
C ARG A 556 22.90 -28.75 28.86
N TRP A 557 23.34 -27.50 29.02
CA TRP A 557 23.90 -26.69 27.95
C TRP A 557 25.20 -27.31 27.39
N ASP A 558 26.08 -27.79 28.27
CA ASP A 558 27.30 -28.50 27.88
C ASP A 558 27.03 -29.82 27.16
N GLU A 559 25.97 -30.54 27.54
CA GLU A 559 25.52 -31.72 26.82
C GLU A 559 25.08 -31.36 25.39
N ILE A 560 24.31 -30.28 25.23
CA ILE A 560 23.83 -29.80 23.93
C ILE A 560 25.00 -29.36 23.05
N ARG A 561 25.96 -28.58 23.58
CA ARG A 561 27.17 -28.16 22.84
C ARG A 561 27.99 -29.37 22.37
N ARG A 562 28.22 -30.36 23.24
CA ARG A 562 28.94 -31.61 22.87
C ARG A 562 28.20 -32.42 21.81
N LYS A 563 26.88 -32.56 21.91
CA LYS A 563 26.05 -33.24 20.89
C LYS A 563 26.11 -32.48 19.56
N PHE A 564 26.03 -31.16 19.58
CA PHE A 564 26.11 -30.33 18.38
C PHE A 564 27.47 -30.46 17.69
N ALA A 565 28.57 -30.34 18.43
CA ALA A 565 29.92 -30.50 17.88
C ALA A 565 30.15 -31.89 17.27
N ARG A 566 29.63 -32.96 17.90
CA ARG A 566 29.67 -34.31 17.32
C ARG A 566 28.86 -34.42 16.03
N ASN A 567 27.65 -33.88 16.02
CA ASN A 567 26.80 -33.89 14.83
C ASN A 567 27.41 -33.07 13.69
N LEU A 568 28.10 -31.96 13.99
CA LEU A 568 28.81 -31.16 13.00
C LEU A 568 30.00 -31.93 12.39
N LEU A 569 30.76 -32.66 13.22
CA LEU A 569 31.85 -33.53 12.78
C LEU A 569 31.35 -34.73 11.94
N MET A 570 30.16 -35.25 12.22
CA MET A 570 29.55 -36.34 11.47
C MET A 570 28.74 -35.88 10.24
N GLY A 571 28.28 -34.63 10.21
CA GLY A 571 27.33 -34.08 9.22
C GLY A 571 27.95 -33.17 8.15
N GLY A 572 29.28 -33.09 8.08
CA GLY A 572 29.98 -32.33 7.04
C GLY A 572 29.89 -33.01 5.67
N ARG A 573 28.90 -32.59 4.86
CA ARG A 573 28.58 -33.01 3.48
C ARG A 573 27.88 -34.35 3.31
N GLY A 574 26.62 -34.27 2.84
CA GLY A 574 25.90 -35.28 2.04
C GLY A 574 25.66 -36.64 2.71
N ASP A 575 24.39 -36.97 2.91
CA ASP A 575 23.91 -38.23 3.53
C ASP A 575 24.22 -39.52 2.73
N ASP A 576 24.99 -39.41 1.63
CA ASP A 576 25.22 -40.49 0.65
C ASP A 576 26.64 -41.09 0.64
N ASP A 577 27.58 -40.63 1.48
CA ASP A 577 28.97 -41.14 1.43
C ASP A 577 29.24 -42.30 2.44
N PRO A 578 29.61 -43.51 2.00
CA PRO A 578 29.99 -44.64 2.86
C PRO A 578 31.12 -44.33 3.85
N VAL A 579 31.97 -43.34 3.56
CA VAL A 579 33.09 -42.93 4.42
C VAL A 579 32.60 -42.28 5.72
N ASN A 580 31.49 -41.54 5.69
CA ASN A 580 30.89 -40.93 6.90
C ASN A 580 30.42 -41.97 7.92
N ARG A 581 30.00 -43.15 7.45
CA ARG A 581 29.61 -44.28 8.31
C ARG A 581 30.81 -44.89 9.06
N VAL A 582 31.99 -44.87 8.45
CA VAL A 582 33.23 -45.39 9.05
C VAL A 582 33.88 -44.37 9.99
N VAL A 583 33.80 -43.08 9.66
CA VAL A 583 34.26 -42.01 10.57
C VAL A 583 33.37 -41.93 11.81
N GLY A 584 32.05 -42.12 11.66
CA GLY A 584 31.11 -42.16 12.77
C GLY A 584 31.39 -43.29 13.78
N THR A 585 31.82 -44.46 13.30
CA THR A 585 32.20 -45.59 14.17
C THR A 585 33.54 -45.36 14.87
N LEU A 586 34.53 -44.76 14.20
CA LEU A 586 35.82 -44.40 14.80
C LEU A 586 35.67 -43.29 15.87
N ALA A 587 34.81 -42.29 15.64
CA ALA A 587 34.46 -41.29 16.64
C ALA A 587 33.74 -41.92 17.86
N GLY A 588 32.89 -42.91 17.63
CA GLY A 588 32.27 -43.72 18.69
C GLY A 588 33.28 -44.48 19.55
N PHE A 589 34.36 -44.98 18.96
CA PHE A 589 35.47 -45.62 19.70
C PHE A 589 36.25 -44.61 20.56
N SER A 590 36.51 -43.41 20.04
CA SER A 590 37.16 -42.33 20.81
C SER A 590 36.31 -41.87 22.02
N ASP A 591 34.98 -41.80 21.88
CA ASP A 591 34.07 -41.44 22.96
C ASP A 591 34.00 -42.54 24.04
N GLY A 592 34.09 -43.81 23.61
CA GLY A 592 34.25 -44.96 24.52
C GLY A 592 35.52 -44.85 25.36
N LEU A 593 36.65 -44.46 24.74
CA LEU A 593 37.92 -44.25 25.43
C LEU A 593 37.88 -43.05 26.39
N GLY A 594 37.23 -41.94 26.01
CA GLY A 594 37.05 -40.78 26.89
C GLY A 594 36.14 -41.06 28.11
N ARG A 595 35.12 -41.92 27.96
CA ARG A 595 34.33 -42.40 29.10
C ARG A 595 35.13 -43.33 30.01
N ILE A 596 36.00 -44.16 29.44
CA ILE A 596 36.93 -45.00 30.22
C ILE A 596 37.92 -44.13 31.00
N GLU A 597 38.43 -43.04 30.41
CA GLU A 597 39.27 -42.05 31.08
C GLU A 597 38.49 -41.30 32.20
N GLY A 598 37.24 -40.92 31.95
CA GLY A 598 36.36 -40.30 32.95
C GLY A 598 36.02 -41.23 34.13
N VAL A 599 35.86 -42.53 33.85
CA VAL A 599 35.64 -43.56 34.89
C VAL A 599 36.95 -43.87 35.63
N LEU A 600 38.09 -43.91 34.94
CA LEU A 600 39.41 -44.11 35.54
C LEU A 600 39.84 -42.93 36.43
N SER A 601 39.55 -41.69 36.02
CA SER A 601 39.83 -40.49 36.82
C SER A 601 38.91 -40.39 38.04
N LYS A 602 37.61 -40.73 37.92
CA LYS A 602 36.71 -40.87 39.08
C LYS A 602 37.07 -42.04 39.99
N ALA A 603 37.57 -43.16 39.45
CA ALA A 603 38.06 -44.29 40.23
C ALA A 603 39.39 -43.98 40.93
N ALA A 604 40.28 -43.22 40.30
CA ALA A 604 41.53 -42.74 40.90
C ALA A 604 41.26 -41.72 42.03
N ALA A 605 40.24 -40.87 41.89
CA ALA A 605 39.79 -39.96 42.95
C ALA A 605 39.20 -40.70 44.17
N HIS A 606 38.65 -41.91 43.99
CA HIS A 606 38.15 -42.76 45.07
C HIS A 606 39.20 -43.73 45.67
N GLN A 607 40.45 -43.74 45.17
CA GLN A 607 41.53 -44.61 45.65
C GLN A 607 42.48 -43.98 46.69
N ALA A 608 42.06 -42.92 47.37
CA ALA A 608 42.80 -42.35 48.51
C ALA A 608 42.45 -43.02 49.85
N GLN A 609 42.45 -44.36 49.93
CA GLN A 609 42.53 -45.12 51.19
C GLN A 609 43.29 -46.43 50.96
N PRO A 610 44.32 -46.79 51.75
CA PRO A 610 45.10 -47.99 51.50
C PRO A 610 44.43 -49.20 52.17
N ALA A 611 44.01 -50.18 51.38
CA ALA A 611 43.69 -51.52 51.89
C ALA A 611 44.28 -52.58 50.96
N THR A 612 45.13 -53.41 51.56
CA THR A 612 45.86 -54.56 51.04
C THR A 612 44.93 -55.63 50.43
N LEU A 613 45.06 -55.90 49.13
CA LEU A 613 44.49 -57.09 48.49
C LEU A 613 45.40 -57.56 47.34
N ALA A 614 46.45 -58.32 47.66
CA ALA A 614 47.38 -58.87 46.67
C ALA A 614 47.12 -60.34 46.28
N ASP A 615 46.26 -61.08 46.99
CA ASP A 615 46.18 -62.54 46.76
C ASP A 615 44.87 -63.00 46.07
N VAL A 616 43.82 -62.18 46.05
CA VAL A 616 42.49 -62.58 45.50
C VAL A 616 42.35 -62.30 43.99
N THR A 617 43.19 -61.43 43.43
CA THR A 617 43.11 -61.00 42.03
C THR A 617 43.82 -61.95 41.07
N VAL A 618 44.86 -62.65 41.52
CA VAL A 618 45.61 -63.61 40.68
C VAL A 618 44.78 -64.88 40.43
N GLU A 619 44.08 -65.38 41.45
CA GLU A 619 43.27 -66.60 41.36
C GLU A 619 42.06 -66.45 40.41
N LYS A 620 41.46 -65.25 40.34
CA LYS A 620 40.35 -64.95 39.40
C LYS A 620 40.82 -64.77 37.95
N LEU A 621 42.04 -64.29 37.73
CA LEU A 621 42.62 -64.15 36.40
C LEU A 621 42.97 -65.52 35.79
N GLU A 622 43.46 -66.46 36.59
CA GLU A 622 43.71 -67.84 36.14
C GLU A 622 42.43 -68.56 35.72
N GLN A 623 41.31 -68.34 36.45
CA GLN A 623 40.01 -68.91 36.10
C GLN A 623 39.44 -68.36 34.77
N MET A 624 39.62 -67.06 34.48
CA MET A 624 39.18 -66.48 33.20
C MET A 624 40.02 -66.94 32.01
N ILE A 625 41.34 -67.12 32.20
CA ILE A 625 42.23 -67.61 31.13
C ILE A 625 41.94 -69.09 30.81
N ALA A 626 41.57 -69.90 31.80
CA ALA A 626 41.13 -71.28 31.58
C ALA A 626 39.80 -71.36 30.81
N ALA A 627 38.84 -70.47 31.09
CA ALA A 627 37.55 -70.44 30.41
C ALA A 627 37.63 -70.04 28.93
N LEU A 628 38.59 -69.19 28.56
CA LEU A 628 38.80 -68.74 27.17
C LEU A 628 39.45 -69.80 26.25
N ARG A 629 40.07 -70.85 26.80
CA ARG A 629 40.71 -71.92 26.02
C ARG A 629 39.77 -73.07 25.62
N ALA A 630 38.50 -73.06 26.04
CA ALA A 630 37.59 -74.20 25.91
C ALA A 630 36.49 -74.07 24.82
N VAL A 631 36.56 -73.11 23.90
CA VAL A 631 35.52 -72.93 22.85
C VAL A 631 36.06 -73.29 21.46
N PRO A 632 35.58 -74.36 20.80
CA PRO A 632 35.95 -74.68 19.42
C PRO A 632 35.10 -73.90 18.41
N VAL A 633 35.74 -73.30 17.40
CA VAL A 633 35.08 -72.64 16.26
C VAL A 633 35.23 -73.54 15.03
N ASN A 634 34.11 -73.98 14.46
CA ASN A 634 34.05 -74.66 13.16
C ASN A 634 33.91 -73.58 12.06
N VAL A 635 34.77 -73.64 11.04
CA VAL A 635 34.73 -72.74 9.87
C VAL A 635 34.51 -73.58 8.61
N GLU A 636 33.37 -73.39 7.95
CA GLU A 636 33.17 -73.84 6.56
C GLU A 636 33.69 -72.79 5.58
N ILE A 637 34.61 -73.18 4.70
CA ILE A 637 35.20 -72.33 3.66
C ILE A 637 34.62 -72.73 2.30
N LYS A 638 33.96 -71.80 1.61
CA LYS A 638 33.62 -71.91 0.17
C LYS A 638 34.52 -70.96 -0.62
N VAL A 639 35.37 -71.52 -1.48
CA VAL A 639 36.30 -70.78 -2.36
C VAL A 639 35.66 -70.62 -3.75
N VAL A 640 35.72 -69.41 -4.32
CA VAL A 640 35.55 -69.14 -5.76
C VAL A 640 36.74 -68.27 -6.19
N PRO A 641 37.49 -68.62 -7.25
CA PRO A 641 38.74 -67.94 -7.58
C PRO A 641 38.51 -66.73 -8.51
N VAL A 642 39.25 -65.64 -8.27
CA VAL A 642 39.44 -64.53 -9.21
C VAL A 642 40.93 -64.41 -9.49
N ARG A 643 41.27 -64.30 -10.78
CA ARG A 643 42.63 -64.27 -11.34
C ARG A 643 43.35 -62.95 -11.05
N GLU A 644 44.67 -63.09 -10.97
CA GLU A 644 45.72 -62.11 -10.72
C GLU A 644 45.70 -60.90 -11.67
N GLY A 645 46.23 -59.80 -11.16
CA GLY A 645 46.50 -58.58 -11.91
C GLY A 645 47.89 -58.60 -12.56
N ASP A 646 48.41 -57.38 -12.68
CA ASP A 646 49.70 -56.94 -13.21
C ASP A 646 49.57 -56.43 -14.67
N GLU A 647 50.03 -55.25 -15.05
CA GLU A 647 50.77 -54.15 -14.40
C GLU A 647 50.74 -52.97 -15.41
N GLU A 648 50.97 -51.73 -14.93
CA GLU A 648 51.58 -50.55 -15.60
C GLU A 648 51.12 -50.13 -17.04
N GLY A 649 50.94 -48.87 -17.42
CA GLY A 649 51.42 -47.58 -16.97
C GLY A 649 51.42 -46.62 -18.18
N ALA A 650 51.49 -45.32 -17.88
CA ALA A 650 51.94 -44.21 -18.74
C ALA A 650 51.04 -43.61 -19.86
N ALA A 651 51.13 -42.27 -19.88
CA ALA A 651 50.49 -41.28 -20.74
C ALA A 651 50.96 -41.29 -22.20
N GLU A 652 50.15 -40.77 -23.13
CA GLU A 652 50.35 -39.48 -23.80
C GLU A 652 49.35 -39.25 -24.93
N ALA A 653 49.38 -38.03 -25.46
CA ALA A 653 48.29 -37.26 -26.00
C ALA A 653 48.11 -37.35 -27.53
N SER A 654 47.23 -36.46 -28.02
CA SER A 654 46.94 -36.09 -29.41
C SER A 654 46.01 -37.07 -30.16
N SER A 655 45.16 -36.70 -31.09
CA SER A 655 44.43 -35.48 -31.47
C SER A 655 43.71 -35.87 -32.77
N GLU A 656 42.46 -35.46 -32.91
CA GLU A 656 41.84 -35.07 -34.19
C GLU A 656 41.55 -36.10 -35.32
N VAL A 657 40.25 -36.06 -35.67
CA VAL A 657 39.67 -35.97 -37.03
C VAL A 657 39.09 -37.24 -37.68
N GLU A 658 37.82 -37.04 -38.09
CA GLU A 658 37.02 -37.67 -39.14
C GLU A 658 36.14 -38.92 -38.89
N LYS A 659 34.83 -38.63 -38.98
CA LYS A 659 33.65 -39.47 -39.29
C LYS A 659 33.82 -40.17 -40.68
N PRO A 660 33.01 -41.18 -41.10
CA PRO A 660 31.54 -41.21 -40.94
C PRO A 660 30.79 -42.57 -40.97
N THR A 661 29.45 -42.44 -40.95
CA THR A 661 28.38 -43.28 -41.55
C THR A 661 27.61 -44.36 -40.74
N ALA A 662 26.29 -44.07 -40.64
CA ALA A 662 25.12 -44.88 -41.02
C ALA A 662 24.42 -45.84 -40.01
N THR A 663 23.16 -45.48 -39.75
CA THR A 663 21.91 -46.16 -39.30
C THR A 663 21.62 -47.51 -40.00
N PRO A 664 20.55 -48.33 -39.68
CA PRO A 664 19.41 -48.12 -38.75
C PRO A 664 18.90 -49.33 -37.90
N ALA A 665 17.83 -49.03 -37.12
CA ALA A 665 16.83 -49.79 -36.31
C ALA A 665 16.29 -51.15 -36.90
N PRO A 666 15.37 -51.98 -36.27
CA PRO A 666 14.22 -51.59 -35.41
C PRO A 666 13.58 -52.58 -34.36
N LYS A 667 12.69 -52.02 -33.52
CA LYS A 667 11.34 -52.43 -33.00
C LYS A 667 10.97 -53.89 -32.60
N ARG A 668 10.25 -54.04 -31.46
CA ARG A 668 8.90 -54.67 -31.22
C ARG A 668 8.70 -54.96 -29.71
N LYS A 669 7.52 -55.17 -29.10
CA LYS A 669 6.10 -54.76 -29.19
C LYS A 669 5.40 -55.42 -27.97
N ARG A 670 4.42 -54.76 -27.33
CA ARG A 670 3.54 -55.25 -26.25
C ARG A 670 2.34 -56.08 -26.76
N LEU A 671 1.72 -56.92 -25.91
CA LEU A 671 0.29 -57.33 -25.80
C LEU A 671 0.16 -58.21 -24.50
N ARG A 672 -0.57 -57.84 -23.43
CA ARG A 672 -2.02 -57.95 -23.08
C ARG A 672 -2.59 -59.38 -22.83
N GLY A 673 -3.17 -59.58 -21.64
CA GLY A 673 -4.03 -60.72 -21.22
C GLY A 673 -4.72 -60.41 -19.87
N LYS A 674 -5.95 -60.91 -19.65
CA LYS A 674 -7.00 -60.45 -18.69
C LYS A 674 -7.53 -61.63 -17.84
N GLU A 675 -8.39 -61.30 -16.85
CA GLU A 675 -9.32 -62.14 -16.04
C GLU A 675 -8.79 -62.72 -14.72
N LYS A 676 -9.53 -62.92 -13.60
CA LYS A 676 -10.82 -62.47 -12.99
C LYS A 676 -10.84 -63.11 -11.57
N GLY A 677 -11.55 -62.53 -10.58
CA GLY A 677 -11.90 -63.19 -9.31
C GLY A 677 -12.52 -62.23 -8.29
N VAL A 678 -13.68 -62.58 -7.72
CA VAL A 678 -14.66 -61.73 -7.00
C VAL A 678 -14.66 -62.06 -5.46
N PRO A 679 -15.59 -61.60 -4.59
CA PRO A 679 -15.31 -60.73 -3.42
C PRO A 679 -15.67 -61.35 -2.04
N VAL A 680 -15.44 -60.62 -0.94
CA VAL A 680 -16.14 -60.81 0.36
C VAL A 680 -16.34 -59.46 1.05
N ASP A 681 -17.56 -59.27 1.57
CA ASP A 681 -18.10 -58.16 2.35
C ASP A 681 -17.41 -57.92 3.72
N VAL A 682 -17.61 -56.73 4.31
CA VAL A 682 -18.32 -56.51 5.59
C VAL A 682 -18.31 -55.01 5.95
N GLU A 683 -19.49 -54.60 6.42
CA GLU A 683 -20.00 -53.35 6.98
C GLU A 683 -19.09 -52.59 7.95
N THR A 684 -19.19 -51.25 8.01
CA THR A 684 -19.94 -50.52 9.06
C THR A 684 -19.80 -49.00 8.93
N GLU A 685 -20.88 -48.33 9.29
CA GLU A 685 -21.16 -46.88 9.32
C GLU A 685 -20.22 -46.08 10.24
N VAL A 686 -20.18 -44.75 10.07
CA VAL A 686 -20.59 -43.76 11.10
C VAL A 686 -20.36 -42.31 10.59
N ASP A 687 -21.47 -41.56 10.63
CA ASP A 687 -21.71 -40.12 10.81
C ASP A 687 -20.92 -39.01 10.09
N GLN A 688 -21.69 -38.26 9.30
CA GLN A 688 -21.59 -36.80 9.18
C GLN A 688 -22.88 -36.17 9.73
N PRO A 689 -22.83 -35.12 10.55
CA PRO A 689 -24.01 -34.34 10.87
C PRO A 689 -24.23 -33.22 9.84
N THR A 690 -25.51 -33.04 9.58
CA THR A 690 -26.20 -32.00 8.81
C THR A 690 -26.09 -30.62 9.44
N ALA A 691 -26.17 -29.57 8.60
CA ALA A 691 -26.78 -28.30 8.98
C ALA A 691 -27.39 -27.62 7.73
N ASP A 692 -28.68 -27.35 7.87
CA ASP A 692 -29.60 -26.68 6.95
C ASP A 692 -29.37 -25.17 6.84
N GLU A 693 -29.88 -24.64 5.71
CA GLU A 693 -30.64 -23.39 5.52
C GLU A 693 -30.16 -22.06 6.14
N ALA A 694 -29.77 -21.12 5.27
CA ALA A 694 -30.39 -19.78 5.11
C ALA A 694 -29.79 -19.04 3.90
#